data_AF-A0A022VVX0-F1
#
_entry.id   AF-A0A022VVX0-F1
#
_cell.length_a   1.000
_cell.length_b   1.000
_cell.length_c   1.000
_cell.angle_alpha   90.00
_cell.angle_beta   90.00
_cell.angle_gamma   90.00
#
_symmetry.space_group_name_H-M   'P 1'
#
loop_
_entity.id
_entity.type
_entity.pdbx_description
1 polymer ?
#
loop_
_entity_poly.entity_id
_entity_poly.type
_entity_poly.pdbx_seq_one_letter_code
_entity_poly.pdbx_strand_id
1 'polypeptide(L)'
;MDILPDGTLRPREVSEEIPLSFSRVLDADGRPCYVSLLFRVVIRNLSSWNHAERRLRGGILAEEMGLGKTVEMLSLICAHQRPDIINGSYPPTPAGLLESRATLIITPPSILKQWQQEIAIHAPGLRVKHYTGLKKSKVDDRELTHDLASYDIVLMTYKVLNTEIYYAEDPPDRPSRHAKQAPKRKSPLMQISWWRVCIDEAQMVESQSSKPARVARIIPRCNAWAMTGTPLRKDIEDIYGLLSFLHYEPFCLSASIWKRVCTYPPVFKSMIRKIALRHNKEIVSRELRLPKQKRVVITIPFTAVEEQHYDQLFQQMCEECDLDRSGTPKSFEWDAQLIQPQTRAVIAKMRSWLSRLRQACLQPKVDTATARTLGSNGPLRSVADVLAVMIDQNETKIRTEERTLLISQIRRGQIMENALRPRESLEIWKDAARRSGLIVKGCRNQLDEELKRRAELAKESVAKNEVNGDDNEEDEGSGDDESENELLNRLGVLRHRLRTALEIEHMCEFFMANAYYQIKTDPEITEPDSDSFRELEKQEENGYEVAKLIRREMLADTIQMVNGQINRLKVKVQKDGVYHVPTMSTALHSVGIESRRLLDQVEDFCDAMKPHTDTFNKWLDHMAQLLLQALVDEEEGSELKGDEYESSTKHQDEMYVYMEGLRVMFARHFAAITGQVNNLITHEVGVAMERAKMGEGPAPELYISLINKCEELKLPRGQLSLRGLVNELRNLVVSLERQEIQGSSRARAEQLIVKDILREVSKLFSVQSKAIPPLEKQMELFRSVMNKRLEYYRQLQQISDTVAPYDEDRKGKPLNGEDFVTKLEAEKEIDSKLSSLKAKHRYLLHLRDESGTDENTRVCIICDSTFDIGVLTICGHKFCKDCIRHWWRQSQSCPVCKSRLKMRDFHEITYKPQEIVAQEENAPNSEPGNPQKNPIYSDISSKVLEEIQKIDLPRSYGTKIDTLCRHLLWLRQHDPGAKSIVFSQNKSFLVTLSHVFYWFKIGHSSIDDPSGIERFKEDHTTECFLLHAKAHASGLNLVNATHVFLCEPLINTAIELQAIARVHRIGQHQDTTVWMYLVANTVEESIYQISVARRLAHIARRREENLKKREHSVSSSFISESYLDLDGNGHAESNGTSHNPLMSLRHLDENTLESANSHELEDVTPGNLFSGPGAEGEKVRDSDVWQCLFSNQKRNGTLSNEVADAETMGDVENDVRRVLRATAAEARQLNVQMP
;
A
#
# COMPACT_ATOMS: atom_id res chain seq x y z
N MET A 1 -5.88 49.98 -13.74
CA MET A 1 -5.96 50.54 -15.10
C MET A 1 -7.37 50.27 -15.59
N ASP A 2 -8.00 51.22 -16.24
CA ASP A 2 -9.26 51.04 -16.96
C ASP A 2 -8.94 50.92 -18.45
N ILE A 3 -9.61 50.00 -19.16
CA ILE A 3 -9.46 49.82 -20.61
C ILE A 3 -10.42 50.82 -21.28
N LEU A 4 -9.88 51.73 -22.07
CA LEU A 4 -10.66 52.66 -22.87
C LEU A 4 -11.22 51.93 -24.12
N PRO A 5 -12.32 52.43 -24.73
CA PRO A 5 -12.95 51.80 -25.89
C PRO A 5 -12.04 51.61 -27.11
N ASP A 6 -10.94 52.37 -27.19
CA ASP A 6 -9.91 52.28 -28.23
C ASP A 6 -8.81 51.25 -27.91
N GLY A 7 -8.95 50.51 -26.81
CA GLY A 7 -7.98 49.51 -26.35
C GLY A 7 -6.81 50.09 -25.55
N THR A 8 -6.77 51.40 -25.31
CA THR A 8 -5.69 52.03 -24.53
C THR A 8 -5.94 51.92 -23.02
N LEU A 9 -4.86 51.81 -22.23
CA LEU A 9 -4.93 51.63 -20.77
C LEU A 9 -4.79 52.98 -20.06
N ARG A 10 -5.80 53.39 -19.28
CA ARG A 10 -5.73 54.57 -18.41
C ARG A 10 -5.48 54.16 -16.95
N PRO A 11 -4.59 54.85 -16.20
CA PRO A 11 -4.49 54.66 -14.75
C PRO A 11 -5.82 54.96 -14.06
N ARG A 12 -6.31 54.02 -13.25
CA ARG A 12 -7.53 54.20 -12.46
C ARG A 12 -7.22 55.16 -11.31
N GLU A 13 -7.99 56.24 -11.17
CA GLU A 13 -7.83 57.19 -10.05
C GLU A 13 -8.09 56.47 -8.72
N VAL A 14 -7.15 56.62 -7.78
CA VAL A 14 -7.14 55.85 -6.54
C VAL A 14 -8.00 56.55 -5.50
N SER A 15 -9.14 55.97 -5.13
CA SER A 15 -9.95 56.47 -4.01
C SER A 15 -9.15 56.40 -2.69
N GLU A 16 -9.31 57.38 -1.81
CA GLU A 16 -8.81 57.35 -0.42
C GLU A 16 -9.64 56.39 0.43
N GLU A 17 -9.64 55.11 0.08
CA GLU A 17 -10.29 54.07 0.87
C GLU A 17 -9.47 53.71 2.12
N ILE A 18 -10.18 53.39 3.20
CA ILE A 18 -9.59 52.84 4.43
C ILE A 18 -9.01 51.44 4.10
N PRO A 19 -7.76 51.13 4.49
CA PRO A 19 -7.13 49.86 4.18
C PRO A 19 -7.91 48.66 4.76
N LEU A 20 -7.82 47.49 4.10
CA LEU A 20 -8.53 46.28 4.53
C LEU A 20 -8.20 45.96 6.00
N SER A 21 -9.23 45.68 6.80
CA SER A 21 -9.20 45.44 8.26
C SER A 21 -9.08 46.65 9.19
N PHE A 22 -8.87 47.87 8.67
CA PHE A 22 -8.79 49.06 9.52
C PHE A 22 -10.17 49.66 9.79
N SER A 23 -10.38 50.06 11.05
CA SER A 23 -11.50 50.90 11.47
C SER A 23 -10.97 52.19 12.06
N ARG A 24 -11.62 53.31 11.76
CA ARG A 24 -11.29 54.61 12.34
C ARG A 24 -11.87 54.69 13.77
N VAL A 25 -11.04 55.05 14.74
CA VAL A 25 -11.35 55.18 16.17
C VAL A 25 -10.76 56.51 16.70
N LEU A 26 -11.12 56.95 17.89
CA LEU A 26 -10.53 58.13 18.56
C LEU A 26 -9.73 57.67 19.79
N ASP A 27 -8.54 58.23 20.02
CA ASP A 27 -7.74 57.95 21.23
C ASP A 27 -8.24 58.73 22.47
N ALA A 28 -7.62 58.48 23.64
CA ALA A 28 -8.01 59.08 24.91
C ALA A 28 -7.90 60.63 24.93
N ASP A 29 -7.12 61.21 24.00
CA ASP A 29 -6.95 62.66 23.83
C ASP A 29 -7.84 63.22 22.71
N GLY A 30 -8.80 62.44 22.20
CA GLY A 30 -9.75 62.83 21.15
C GLY A 30 -9.16 62.89 19.73
N ARG A 31 -7.96 62.32 19.51
CA ARG A 31 -7.30 62.38 18.21
C ARG A 31 -7.66 61.14 17.37
N PRO A 32 -7.87 61.28 16.05
CA PRO A 32 -8.17 60.15 15.19
C PRO A 32 -7.00 59.18 15.13
N CYS A 33 -7.30 57.91 15.43
CA CYS A 33 -6.41 56.78 15.27
C CYS A 33 -7.09 55.68 14.47
N TYR A 34 -6.30 54.85 13.82
CA TYR A 34 -6.79 53.73 13.03
C TYR A 34 -6.36 52.45 13.71
N VAL A 35 -7.34 51.60 14.00
CA VAL A 35 -7.13 50.35 14.71
C VAL A 35 -7.34 49.22 13.72
N SER A 36 -6.37 48.32 13.64
CA SER A 36 -6.58 47.03 13.01
C SER A 36 -6.58 45.93 14.06
N LEU A 37 -7.77 45.35 14.28
CA LEU A 37 -7.94 44.14 15.07
C LEU A 37 -7.30 42.92 14.41
N LEU A 38 -6.94 42.98 13.12
CA LEU A 38 -6.22 41.92 12.40
C LEU A 38 -4.70 42.03 12.56
N PHE A 39 -4.13 43.22 12.77
CA PHE A 39 -2.68 43.38 12.95
C PHE A 39 -2.26 43.68 14.40
N ARG A 40 -3.21 43.95 15.31
CA ARG A 40 -2.96 44.40 16.70
C ARG A 40 -2.10 45.67 16.77
N VAL A 41 -2.31 46.56 15.81
CA VAL A 41 -1.59 47.84 15.75
C VAL A 41 -2.60 48.98 15.80
N VAL A 42 -2.21 50.06 16.47
CA VAL A 42 -2.89 51.35 16.48
C VAL A 42 -1.97 52.37 15.82
N ILE A 43 -2.44 53.04 14.78
CA ILE A 43 -1.63 53.97 13.97
C ILE A 43 -2.37 55.29 13.82
N ARG A 44 -1.66 56.41 13.98
CA ARG A 44 -2.24 57.76 13.78
C ARG A 44 -2.19 58.24 12.32
N ASN A 45 -1.24 57.73 11.52
CA ASN A 45 -1.07 58.06 10.11
C ASN A 45 -1.18 56.80 9.23
N LEU A 46 -2.22 56.72 8.39
CA LEU A 46 -2.44 55.60 7.46
C LEU A 46 -1.52 55.61 6.24
N SER A 47 -0.81 56.70 5.94
CA SER A 47 -0.09 56.85 4.67
C SER A 47 0.92 55.73 4.45
N SER A 48 1.68 55.36 5.49
CA SER A 48 2.65 54.26 5.43
C SER A 48 2.01 52.89 5.19
N TRP A 49 0.81 52.66 5.75
CA TRP A 49 0.09 51.39 5.61
C TRP A 49 -0.62 51.27 4.27
N ASN A 50 -1.28 52.33 3.81
CA ASN A 50 -1.92 52.40 2.49
C ASN A 50 -0.90 52.21 1.37
N HIS A 51 0.32 52.74 1.52
CA HIS A 51 1.40 52.45 0.59
C HIS A 51 1.80 50.98 0.55
N ALA A 52 1.72 50.24 1.66
CA ALA A 52 2.05 48.82 1.71
C ALA A 52 0.98 47.96 1.02
N GLU A 53 -0.31 48.19 1.30
CA GLU A 53 -1.42 47.40 0.72
C GLU A 53 -1.60 47.65 -0.80
N ARG A 54 -1.26 48.86 -1.27
CA ARG A 54 -1.29 49.23 -2.70
C ARG A 54 -0.11 48.67 -3.51
N ARG A 55 0.80 47.90 -2.90
CA ARG A 55 1.93 47.27 -3.62
C ARG A 55 1.54 46.08 -4.49
N LEU A 56 0.35 45.51 -4.33
CA LEU A 56 -0.07 44.34 -5.12
C LEU A 56 -0.09 44.67 -6.62
N ARG A 57 0.65 43.89 -7.41
CA ARG A 57 0.71 44.01 -8.87
C ARG A 57 0.54 42.63 -9.51
N GLY A 58 -0.61 42.44 -10.14
CA GLY A 58 -1.07 41.17 -10.69
C GLY A 58 -2.16 40.52 -9.82
N GLY A 59 -2.31 39.21 -9.90
CA GLY A 59 -3.42 38.50 -9.24
C GLY A 59 -3.52 37.02 -9.58
N ILE A 60 -4.70 36.44 -9.33
CA ILE A 60 -5.02 35.03 -9.54
C ILE A 60 -6.02 34.91 -10.70
N LEU A 61 -5.65 34.17 -11.74
CA LEU A 61 -6.53 33.80 -12.86
C LEU A 61 -7.01 32.36 -12.67
N ALA A 62 -8.25 32.20 -12.20
CA ALA A 62 -8.81 30.94 -11.72
C ALA A 62 -9.93 30.40 -12.63
N GLU A 63 -9.66 30.17 -13.91
CA GLU A 63 -10.67 29.75 -14.90
C GLU A 63 -10.81 28.24 -15.07
N GLU A 64 -11.99 27.77 -15.47
CA GLU A 64 -12.21 26.36 -15.82
C GLU A 64 -11.26 25.88 -16.94
N MET A 65 -10.94 24.59 -16.95
CA MET A 65 -10.04 24.00 -17.95
C MET A 65 -10.67 24.04 -19.35
N GLY A 66 -9.97 24.64 -20.32
CA GLY A 66 -10.40 24.72 -21.72
C GLY A 66 -10.91 26.09 -22.19
N LEU A 67 -10.90 27.12 -21.34
CA LEU A 67 -11.39 28.47 -21.68
C LEU A 67 -10.33 29.43 -22.26
N GLY A 68 -9.07 29.02 -22.37
CA GLY A 68 -8.05 29.83 -23.07
C GLY A 68 -7.15 30.71 -22.20
N LYS A 69 -6.97 30.42 -20.90
CA LYS A 69 -6.02 31.07 -19.97
C LYS A 69 -4.68 31.50 -20.58
N THR A 70 -4.07 30.64 -21.40
CA THR A 70 -2.79 30.91 -22.07
C THR A 70 -2.90 32.11 -23.01
N VAL A 71 -3.95 32.17 -23.83
CA VAL A 71 -4.20 33.25 -24.79
C VAL A 71 -4.50 34.57 -24.07
N GLU A 72 -5.25 34.53 -22.96
CA GLU A 72 -5.48 35.71 -22.13
C GLU A 72 -4.18 36.28 -21.57
N MET A 73 -3.31 35.42 -21.05
CA MET A 73 -2.02 35.85 -20.51
C MET A 73 -1.11 36.43 -21.60
N LEU A 74 -1.10 35.83 -22.80
CA LEU A 74 -0.35 36.37 -23.96
C LEU A 74 -0.88 37.75 -24.38
N SER A 75 -2.20 37.92 -24.41
CA SER A 75 -2.83 39.21 -24.69
C SER A 75 -2.38 40.28 -23.68
N LEU A 76 -2.31 39.92 -22.39
CA LEU A 76 -1.79 40.79 -21.34
C LEU A 76 -0.29 41.10 -21.49
N ILE A 77 0.53 40.15 -21.97
CA ILE A 77 1.96 40.37 -22.24
C ILE A 77 2.12 41.43 -23.34
N CYS A 78 1.34 41.32 -24.42
CA CYS A 78 1.37 42.29 -25.51
C CYS A 78 0.87 43.68 -25.10
N ALA A 79 -0.20 43.76 -24.31
CA ALA A 79 -0.84 45.02 -23.93
C ALA A 79 -0.14 45.77 -22.77
N HIS A 80 0.59 45.06 -21.89
CA HIS A 80 1.23 45.65 -20.71
C HIS A 80 2.74 45.38 -20.68
N GLN A 81 3.46 46.09 -21.56
CA GLN A 81 4.92 46.08 -21.66
C GLN A 81 5.57 47.03 -20.64
N ARG A 82 6.84 46.78 -20.30
CA ARG A 82 7.61 47.63 -19.36
C ARG A 82 7.91 49.00 -19.99
N PRO A 83 7.52 50.12 -19.36
CA PRO A 83 7.80 51.46 -19.88
C PRO A 83 9.29 51.84 -19.74
N ASP A 84 9.75 52.74 -20.62
CA ASP A 84 11.17 53.18 -20.69
C ASP A 84 11.60 54.11 -19.56
N ILE A 85 10.65 54.87 -19.00
CA ILE A 85 10.90 55.78 -17.87
C ILE A 85 9.98 55.39 -16.72
N ILE A 86 10.58 54.93 -15.62
CA ILE A 86 9.87 54.60 -14.40
C ILE A 86 9.56 55.90 -13.63
N ASN A 87 8.48 56.58 -14.02
CA ASN A 87 8.01 57.77 -13.32
C ASN A 87 7.29 57.38 -12.02
N GLY A 88 7.96 57.40 -10.87
CA GLY A 88 7.42 57.42 -9.49
C GLY A 88 6.39 56.34 -9.08
N SER A 89 5.95 55.50 -10.01
CA SER A 89 4.80 54.60 -9.93
C SER A 89 5.23 53.14 -9.86
N TYR A 90 6.52 52.83 -10.02
CA TYR A 90 7.10 51.51 -9.75
C TYR A 90 8.26 51.67 -8.76
N PRO A 91 8.49 50.70 -7.85
CA PRO A 91 9.61 50.74 -6.93
C PRO A 91 10.94 50.77 -7.70
N PRO A 92 11.96 51.51 -7.22
CA PRO A 92 13.28 51.52 -7.84
C PRO A 92 13.87 50.12 -7.82
N THR A 93 14.53 49.72 -8.92
CA THR A 93 15.19 48.43 -9.01
C THR A 93 16.27 48.33 -7.94
N PRO A 94 16.31 47.23 -7.14
CA PRO A 94 17.35 47.02 -6.14
C PRO A 94 18.76 47.10 -6.74
N ALA A 95 19.69 47.74 -6.02
CA ALA A 95 21.05 47.95 -6.49
C ALA A 95 21.75 46.62 -6.85
N GLY A 96 22.27 46.52 -8.08
CA GLY A 96 22.98 45.34 -8.57
C GLY A 96 22.16 44.34 -9.38
N LEU A 97 20.88 44.61 -9.65
CA LEU A 97 20.04 43.78 -10.54
C LEU A 97 19.93 44.38 -11.95
N LEU A 98 19.92 43.50 -12.97
CA LEU A 98 19.69 43.88 -14.36
C LEU A 98 18.20 44.06 -14.63
N GLU A 99 17.79 45.21 -15.15
CA GLU A 99 16.41 45.44 -15.56
C GLU A 99 16.07 44.70 -16.85
N SER A 100 14.93 43.99 -16.87
CA SER A 100 14.44 43.30 -18.06
C SER A 100 12.96 43.60 -18.35
N ARG A 101 12.61 43.64 -19.65
CA ARG A 101 11.21 43.67 -20.11
C ARG A 101 10.56 42.28 -20.10
N ALA A 102 11.33 41.23 -19.82
CA ALA A 102 10.92 39.85 -19.95
C ALA A 102 9.81 39.45 -18.96
N THR A 103 8.90 38.60 -19.45
CA THR A 103 7.97 37.82 -18.63
C THR A 103 8.53 36.42 -18.39
N LEU A 104 8.80 36.07 -17.15
CA LEU A 104 9.20 34.72 -16.74
C LEU A 104 7.96 33.85 -16.52
N ILE A 105 7.82 32.75 -17.24
CA ILE A 105 6.70 31.81 -17.09
C ILE A 105 7.23 30.49 -16.54
N ILE A 106 6.69 30.09 -15.39
CA ILE A 106 6.99 28.83 -14.72
C ILE A 106 5.83 27.87 -14.97
N THR A 107 6.09 26.76 -15.64
CA THR A 107 5.05 25.84 -16.10
C THR A 107 5.42 24.37 -15.84
N PRO A 108 4.46 23.44 -15.70
CA PRO A 108 4.77 22.01 -15.65
C PRO A 108 5.54 21.54 -16.89
N PRO A 109 6.47 20.58 -16.76
CA PRO A 109 7.22 20.05 -17.91
C PRO A 109 6.33 19.55 -19.06
N SER A 110 5.15 19.02 -18.73
CA SER A 110 4.21 18.43 -19.69
C SER A 110 3.57 19.45 -20.65
N ILE A 111 3.47 20.72 -20.26
CA ILE A 111 2.80 21.76 -21.08
C ILE A 111 3.76 22.87 -21.54
N LEU A 112 5.07 22.72 -21.30
CA LEU A 112 6.08 23.69 -21.77
C LEU A 112 6.11 23.80 -23.30
N LYS A 113 6.05 22.66 -24.01
CA LYS A 113 5.98 22.64 -25.49
C LYS A 113 4.71 23.34 -25.99
N GLN A 114 3.59 23.16 -25.28
CA GLN A 114 2.34 23.84 -25.61
C GLN A 114 2.49 25.35 -25.51
N TRP A 115 3.09 25.88 -24.43
CA TRP A 115 3.39 27.32 -24.31
C TRP A 115 4.22 27.85 -25.49
N GLN A 116 5.25 27.10 -25.93
CA GLN A 116 6.07 27.50 -27.09
C GLN A 116 5.24 27.57 -28.38
N GLN A 117 4.37 26.59 -28.62
CA GLN A 117 3.50 26.54 -29.78
C GLN A 117 2.47 27.67 -29.78
N GLU A 118 1.78 27.88 -28.65
CA GLU A 118 0.78 28.93 -28.47
C GLU A 118 1.38 30.34 -28.68
N ILE A 119 2.59 30.59 -28.16
CA ILE A 119 3.29 31.86 -28.39
C ILE A 119 3.62 32.04 -29.87
N ALA A 120 4.13 30.99 -30.54
CA ALA A 120 4.46 31.05 -31.96
C ALA A 120 3.24 31.32 -32.84
N ILE A 121 2.06 30.81 -32.46
CA ILE A 121 0.80 31.00 -33.17
C ILE A 121 0.23 32.40 -32.92
N HIS A 122 0.11 32.81 -31.65
CA HIS A 122 -0.66 34.00 -31.28
C HIS A 122 0.16 35.28 -31.11
N ALA A 123 1.47 35.17 -30.86
CA ALA A 123 2.36 36.31 -30.65
C ALA A 123 3.76 36.08 -31.26
N PRO A 124 3.87 35.81 -32.58
CA PRO A 124 5.15 35.47 -33.23
C PRO A 124 6.20 36.59 -33.17
N GLY A 125 5.80 37.83 -32.92
CA GLY A 125 6.70 38.97 -32.76
C GLY A 125 7.48 39.01 -31.44
N LEU A 126 7.15 38.16 -30.46
CA LEU A 126 7.82 38.11 -29.16
C LEU A 126 9.02 37.15 -29.20
N ARG A 127 10.18 37.60 -28.70
CA ARG A 127 11.37 36.74 -28.58
C ARG A 127 11.25 35.86 -27.36
N VAL A 128 11.35 34.54 -27.55
CA VAL A 128 11.12 33.54 -26.49
C VAL A 128 12.36 32.68 -26.25
N LYS A 129 12.72 32.46 -24.99
CA LYS A 129 13.83 31.57 -24.58
C LYS A 129 13.36 30.51 -23.59
N HIS A 130 13.76 29.25 -23.80
CA HIS A 130 13.60 28.19 -22.79
C HIS A 130 14.85 28.10 -21.92
N TYR A 131 14.70 28.37 -20.62
CA TYR A 131 15.76 28.26 -19.63
C TYR A 131 15.81 26.87 -19.00
N THR A 132 16.92 26.15 -19.22
CA THR A 132 17.11 24.76 -18.79
C THR A 132 17.86 24.60 -17.46
N GLY A 133 18.17 25.70 -16.76
CA GLY A 133 18.83 25.72 -15.46
C GLY A 133 20.36 25.88 -15.50
N LEU A 134 20.91 26.43 -14.42
CA LEU A 134 22.33 26.84 -14.33
C LEU A 134 23.30 25.66 -14.39
N LYS A 135 22.92 24.52 -13.79
CA LYS A 135 23.75 23.29 -13.78
C LYS A 135 24.05 22.76 -15.18
N LYS A 136 23.19 23.04 -16.16
CA LYS A 136 23.36 22.59 -17.56
C LYS A 136 24.06 23.64 -18.44
N SER A 137 24.19 24.88 -17.99
CA SER A 137 24.81 25.96 -18.77
C SER A 137 26.32 25.97 -18.57
N LYS A 138 27.08 25.93 -19.68
CA LYS A 138 28.55 26.14 -19.69
C LYS A 138 28.96 27.60 -19.89
N VAL A 139 27.98 28.49 -20.11
CA VAL A 139 28.17 29.93 -20.36
C VAL A 139 28.44 30.66 -19.04
N ASP A 140 29.22 31.74 -19.10
CA ASP A 140 29.49 32.61 -17.95
C ASP A 140 28.19 33.22 -17.39
N ASP A 141 28.16 33.46 -16.08
CA ASP A 141 26.94 33.88 -15.38
C ASP A 141 26.45 35.26 -15.83
N ARG A 142 27.38 36.18 -16.15
CA ARG A 142 27.03 37.53 -16.61
C ARG A 142 26.46 37.50 -18.01
N GLU A 143 27.08 36.74 -18.90
CA GLU A 143 26.62 36.58 -20.28
C GLU A 143 25.24 35.92 -20.33
N LEU A 144 25.00 34.87 -19.53
CA LEU A 144 23.70 34.21 -19.42
C LEU A 144 22.62 35.15 -18.86
N THR A 145 22.97 36.00 -17.90
CA THR A 145 22.04 36.98 -17.31
C THR A 145 21.64 38.04 -18.34
N HIS A 146 22.60 38.55 -19.13
CA HIS A 146 22.31 39.48 -20.23
C HIS A 146 21.53 38.82 -21.38
N ASP A 147 21.83 37.57 -21.74
CA ASP A 147 21.08 36.80 -22.73
C ASP A 147 19.61 36.69 -22.32
N LEU A 148 19.33 36.19 -21.11
CA LEU A 148 17.96 36.03 -20.60
C LEU A 148 17.20 37.35 -20.51
N ALA A 149 17.85 38.43 -20.07
CA ALA A 149 17.23 39.74 -19.95
C ALA A 149 16.84 40.36 -21.30
N SER A 150 17.46 39.91 -22.40
CA SER A 150 17.21 40.41 -23.75
C SER A 150 15.93 39.90 -24.38
N TYR A 151 15.34 38.79 -23.90
CA TYR A 151 14.11 38.21 -24.45
C TYR A 151 12.84 38.87 -23.89
N ASP A 152 11.72 38.68 -24.57
CA ASP A 152 10.41 39.18 -24.15
C ASP A 152 9.70 38.15 -23.26
N ILE A 153 9.91 36.84 -23.52
CA ILE A 153 9.39 35.74 -22.70
C ILE A 153 10.51 34.74 -22.38
N VAL A 154 10.62 34.37 -21.11
CA VAL A 154 11.49 33.27 -20.66
C VAL A 154 10.64 32.17 -20.06
N LEU A 155 10.70 30.97 -20.63
CA LEU A 155 9.99 29.78 -20.17
C LEU A 155 10.91 28.92 -19.28
N MET A 156 10.39 28.43 -18.15
CA MET A 156 11.09 27.46 -17.31
C MET A 156 10.12 26.46 -16.67
N THR A 157 10.65 25.34 -16.17
CA THR A 157 9.82 24.33 -15.49
C THR A 157 9.99 24.33 -13.99
N TYR A 158 8.97 23.85 -13.26
CA TYR A 158 9.08 23.59 -11.81
C TYR A 158 10.26 22.67 -11.44
N LYS A 159 10.61 21.72 -12.32
CA LYS A 159 11.76 20.83 -12.11
C LYS A 159 13.08 21.62 -12.13
N VAL A 160 13.23 22.56 -13.06
CA VAL A 160 14.39 23.45 -13.13
C VAL A 160 14.42 24.38 -11.90
N LEU A 161 13.27 24.97 -11.55
CA LEU A 161 13.14 25.83 -10.37
C LEU A 161 13.58 25.14 -9.07
N ASN A 162 13.23 23.86 -8.92
CA ASN A 162 13.66 23.05 -7.77
C ASN A 162 15.19 22.91 -7.67
N THR A 163 15.87 22.78 -8.82
CA THR A 163 17.33 22.66 -8.86
C THR A 163 18.06 24.00 -8.69
N GLU A 164 17.38 25.12 -8.96
CA GLU A 164 17.94 26.47 -8.81
C GLU A 164 18.07 26.90 -7.35
N ILE A 165 17.38 26.25 -6.40
CA ILE A 165 17.45 26.61 -4.97
C ILE A 165 18.88 26.64 -4.43
N TYR A 166 19.76 25.77 -4.92
CA TYR A 166 21.15 25.66 -4.50
C TYR A 166 22.04 26.82 -4.97
N TYR A 167 21.56 27.62 -5.93
CA TYR A 167 22.24 28.80 -6.49
C TYR A 167 21.50 30.11 -6.17
N ALA A 168 20.32 30.02 -5.53
CA ALA A 168 19.42 31.12 -5.26
C ALA A 168 19.57 31.69 -3.84
N GLU A 169 19.90 30.86 -2.85
CA GLU A 169 20.12 31.27 -1.46
C GLU A 169 21.61 31.12 -1.09
N ASP A 170 22.15 32.07 -0.33
CA ASP A 170 23.49 31.93 0.25
C ASP A 170 23.47 30.83 1.34
N PRO A 171 24.41 29.87 1.34
CA PRO A 171 24.45 28.81 2.34
C PRO A 171 24.71 29.39 3.74
N PRO A 172 24.16 28.78 4.82
CA PRO A 172 24.43 29.22 6.18
C PRO A 172 25.95 29.20 6.45
N ASP A 173 26.45 30.25 7.09
CA ASP A 173 27.86 30.44 7.41
C ASP A 173 28.40 29.22 8.18
N ARG A 174 29.15 28.38 7.47
CA ARG A 174 29.92 27.28 8.07
C ARG A 174 31.39 27.69 8.04
N PRO A 175 32.07 27.79 9.19
CA PRO A 175 33.51 28.06 9.20
C PRO A 175 34.26 26.86 8.60
N SER A 176 34.65 26.97 7.33
CA SER A 176 35.43 25.97 6.60
C SER A 176 36.92 26.34 6.64
N ARG A 177 37.77 25.39 7.04
CA ARG A 177 39.24 25.57 7.18
C ARG A 177 40.02 25.72 5.87
N HIS A 178 39.35 25.61 4.72
CA HIS A 178 39.97 25.82 3.41
C HIS A 178 39.21 26.92 2.66
N ALA A 179 39.91 27.98 2.27
CA ALA A 179 39.36 29.02 1.40
C ALA A 179 39.01 28.39 0.04
N LYS A 180 37.72 28.38 -0.32
CA LYS A 180 37.30 27.93 -1.65
C LYS A 180 37.82 28.91 -2.70
N GLN A 181 38.79 28.46 -3.49
CA GLN A 181 39.51 29.22 -4.53
C GLN A 181 38.72 29.51 -5.82
N ALA A 182 37.38 29.35 -5.85
CA ALA A 182 36.57 29.73 -7.01
C ALA A 182 35.29 30.47 -6.58
N PRO A 183 34.95 31.60 -7.23
CA PRO A 183 33.67 32.28 -6.99
C PRO A 183 32.52 31.33 -7.33
N LYS A 184 31.60 31.13 -6.39
CA LYS A 184 30.42 30.29 -6.62
C LYS A 184 29.47 31.00 -7.58
N ARG A 185 28.95 30.24 -8.53
CA ARG A 185 27.96 30.71 -9.50
C ARG A 185 26.66 31.13 -8.80
N LYS A 186 26.07 32.25 -9.23
CA LYS A 186 24.78 32.76 -8.72
C LYS A 186 23.69 32.52 -9.74
N SER A 187 22.47 32.20 -9.28
CA SER A 187 21.34 32.00 -10.18
C SER A 187 21.03 33.28 -10.98
N PRO A 188 20.88 33.23 -12.32
CA PRO A 188 20.50 34.39 -13.11
C PRO A 188 19.08 34.88 -12.77
N LEU A 189 18.22 33.99 -12.26
CA LEU A 189 16.87 34.34 -11.80
C LEU A 189 16.89 35.38 -10.67
N MET A 190 17.97 35.42 -9.89
CA MET A 190 18.17 36.34 -8.76
C MET A 190 18.94 37.59 -9.11
N GLN A 191 19.48 37.68 -10.33
CA GLN A 191 20.26 38.81 -10.82
C GLN A 191 19.45 39.70 -11.77
N ILE A 192 18.26 39.27 -12.18
CA ILE A 192 17.36 39.98 -13.08
C ILE A 192 16.16 40.51 -12.30
N SER A 193 15.82 41.77 -12.50
CA SER A 193 14.55 42.36 -12.07
C SER A 193 13.50 42.16 -13.17
N TRP A 194 12.75 41.07 -13.06
CA TRP A 194 11.77 40.63 -14.05
C TRP A 194 10.57 41.59 -14.13
N TRP A 195 10.09 41.88 -15.33
CA TRP A 195 8.87 42.68 -15.47
C TRP A 195 7.65 41.94 -14.90
N ARG A 196 7.55 40.64 -15.19
CA ARG A 196 6.44 39.81 -14.76
C ARG A 196 6.90 38.38 -14.50
N VAL A 197 6.38 37.76 -13.44
CA VAL A 197 6.53 36.32 -13.21
C VAL A 197 5.14 35.69 -13.19
N CYS A 198 4.91 34.72 -14.06
CA CYS A 198 3.68 33.96 -14.16
C CYS A 198 3.93 32.52 -13.73
N ILE A 199 3.07 31.99 -12.88
CA ILE A 199 3.08 30.60 -12.45
C ILE A 199 1.84 29.93 -13.03
N ASP A 200 2.04 28.93 -13.87
CA ASP A 200 0.99 28.15 -14.49
C ASP A 200 0.74 26.84 -13.72
N GLU A 201 -0.52 26.44 -13.59
CA GLU A 201 -0.95 25.42 -12.63
C GLU A 201 -0.42 25.71 -11.21
N ALA A 202 -0.75 26.91 -10.71
CA ALA A 202 -0.27 27.44 -9.43
C ALA A 202 -0.54 26.51 -8.24
N GLN A 203 -1.46 25.55 -8.38
CA GLN A 203 -1.68 24.48 -7.40
C GLN A 203 -0.46 23.58 -7.15
N MET A 204 0.57 23.65 -8.00
CA MET A 204 1.84 22.96 -7.80
C MET A 204 2.77 23.64 -6.77
N VAL A 205 2.44 24.86 -6.34
CA VAL A 205 3.31 25.75 -5.52
C VAL A 205 2.64 26.14 -4.18
N GLU A 206 1.50 25.53 -3.86
CA GLU A 206 0.66 25.87 -2.69
C GLU A 206 1.36 25.62 -1.35
N SER A 207 2.18 24.57 -1.25
CA SER A 207 2.86 24.21 -0.01
C SER A 207 4.06 25.11 0.26
N GLN A 208 4.01 25.86 1.38
CA GLN A 208 5.07 26.78 1.78
C GLN A 208 6.43 26.12 2.02
N SER A 209 6.45 24.83 2.37
CA SER A 209 7.69 24.09 2.64
C SER A 209 8.35 23.55 1.37
N SER A 210 7.65 23.56 0.23
CA SER A 210 8.20 23.01 -1.00
C SER A 210 9.35 23.88 -1.52
N LYS A 211 10.45 23.24 -1.90
CA LYS A 211 11.65 23.92 -2.46
C LYS A 211 11.31 24.82 -3.67
N PRO A 212 10.47 24.39 -4.65
CA PRO A 212 10.07 25.26 -5.76
C PRO A 212 9.30 26.50 -5.30
N ALA A 213 8.38 26.37 -4.32
CA ALA A 213 7.63 27.51 -3.79
C ALA A 213 8.53 28.50 -3.07
N ARG A 214 9.57 28.04 -2.38
CA ARG A 214 10.54 28.94 -1.76
C ARG A 214 11.25 29.79 -2.80
N VAL A 215 11.80 29.17 -3.85
CA VAL A 215 12.52 29.89 -4.92
C VAL A 215 11.58 30.84 -5.68
N ALA A 216 10.39 30.39 -6.08
CA ALA A 216 9.41 31.22 -6.78
C ALA A 216 9.10 32.53 -6.05
N ARG A 217 9.08 32.51 -4.72
CA ARG A 217 8.76 33.67 -3.88
C ARG A 217 9.88 34.71 -3.86
N ILE A 218 11.14 34.29 -3.90
CA ILE A 218 12.29 35.18 -3.75
C ILE A 218 12.81 35.77 -5.08
N ILE A 219 12.27 35.35 -6.23
CA ILE A 219 12.64 35.91 -7.55
C ILE A 219 12.30 37.41 -7.64
N PRO A 220 13.28 38.30 -7.89
CA PRO A 220 13.01 39.74 -8.01
C PRO A 220 12.07 40.06 -9.18
N ARG A 221 10.92 40.67 -8.91
CA ARG A 221 9.87 40.90 -9.92
C ARG A 221 9.05 42.16 -9.67
N CYS A 222 8.51 42.76 -10.74
CA CYS A 222 7.58 43.88 -10.66
C CYS A 222 6.10 43.44 -10.61
N ASN A 223 5.71 42.43 -11.39
CA ASN A 223 4.33 41.93 -11.47
C ASN A 223 4.31 40.40 -11.24
N ALA A 224 3.26 39.87 -10.60
CA ALA A 224 3.11 38.44 -10.31
C ALA A 224 1.71 37.92 -10.67
N TRP A 225 1.64 36.81 -11.42
CA TRP A 225 0.38 36.17 -11.81
C TRP A 225 0.38 34.69 -11.45
N ALA A 226 -0.69 34.22 -10.81
CA ALA A 226 -0.93 32.81 -10.52
C ALA A 226 -2.11 32.32 -11.38
N MET A 227 -1.86 31.38 -12.29
CA MET A 227 -2.86 30.80 -13.18
C MET A 227 -3.19 29.38 -12.72
N THR A 228 -4.48 29.05 -12.55
CA THR A 228 -4.90 27.73 -12.07
C THR A 228 -6.34 27.40 -12.48
N GLY A 229 -6.66 26.13 -12.72
CA GLY A 229 -8.04 25.67 -12.89
C GLY A 229 -8.81 25.52 -11.57
N THR A 230 -8.09 25.18 -10.51
CA THR A 230 -8.61 24.80 -9.20
C THR A 230 -7.76 25.45 -8.12
N PRO A 231 -8.09 26.70 -7.70
CA PRO A 231 -7.29 27.46 -6.73
C PRO A 231 -7.34 26.91 -5.29
N LEU A 232 -8.13 25.87 -5.05
CA LEU A 232 -8.27 25.18 -3.76
C LEU A 232 -8.23 23.68 -4.03
N ARG A 233 -7.26 22.98 -3.42
CA ARG A 233 -7.12 21.53 -3.59
C ARG A 233 -7.42 20.78 -2.31
N LYS A 234 -6.80 21.16 -1.19
CA LYS A 234 -6.92 20.45 0.09
C LYS A 234 -7.67 21.27 1.12
N ASP A 235 -7.21 22.49 1.37
CA ASP A 235 -7.75 23.37 2.40
C ASP A 235 -7.45 24.84 2.06
N ILE A 236 -7.79 25.73 2.98
CA ILE A 236 -7.65 27.17 2.80
C ILE A 236 -6.16 27.61 2.82
N GLU A 237 -5.24 26.81 3.35
CA GLU A 237 -3.80 27.16 3.39
C GLU A 237 -3.17 27.23 1.99
N ASP A 238 -3.78 26.57 1.00
CA ASP A 238 -3.37 26.65 -0.41
C ASP A 238 -3.39 28.12 -0.92
N ILE A 239 -4.38 28.90 -0.50
CA ILE A 239 -4.48 30.33 -0.83
C ILE A 239 -3.34 31.13 -0.18
N TYR A 240 -2.92 30.77 1.04
CA TYR A 240 -1.84 31.48 1.72
C TYR A 240 -0.51 31.37 0.96
N GLY A 241 -0.21 30.19 0.41
CA GLY A 241 0.94 29.98 -0.46
C GLY A 241 0.92 30.92 -1.68
N LEU A 242 -0.25 31.07 -2.32
CA LEU A 242 -0.44 31.99 -3.43
C LEU A 242 -0.26 33.45 -3.01
N LEU A 243 -0.76 33.87 -1.84
CA LEU A 243 -0.57 35.23 -1.33
C LEU A 243 0.90 35.56 -1.06
N SER A 244 1.67 34.60 -0.53
CA SER A 244 3.11 34.76 -0.36
C SER A 244 3.83 34.90 -1.71
N PHE A 245 3.38 34.21 -2.75
CA PHE A 245 3.91 34.41 -4.11
C PHE A 245 3.48 35.75 -4.72
N LEU A 246 2.29 36.27 -4.43
CA LEU A 246 1.91 37.59 -4.94
C LEU A 246 2.57 38.76 -4.19
N HIS A 247 3.33 38.48 -3.11
CA HIS A 247 3.82 39.49 -2.15
C HIS A 247 2.70 40.41 -1.66
N TYR A 248 1.55 39.83 -1.31
CA TYR A 248 0.43 40.59 -0.80
C TYR A 248 0.65 40.99 0.67
N GLU A 249 1.58 41.92 0.88
CA GLU A 249 1.88 42.49 2.19
C GLU A 249 0.78 43.47 2.61
N PRO A 250 0.35 43.45 3.89
CA PRO A 250 0.93 42.73 5.02
C PRO A 250 0.33 41.33 5.28
N PHE A 251 -0.63 40.88 4.47
CA PHE A 251 -1.35 39.62 4.68
C PHE A 251 -0.47 38.37 4.53
N CYS A 252 0.60 38.45 3.74
CA CYS A 252 1.50 37.33 3.52
C CYS A 252 2.67 37.21 4.51
N LEU A 253 2.87 38.20 5.40
CA LEU A 253 4.08 38.34 6.24
C LEU A 253 4.23 37.29 7.35
N SER A 254 3.12 36.73 7.86
CA SER A 254 3.16 35.75 8.94
C SER A 254 1.98 34.78 8.87
N ALA A 255 2.25 33.50 9.15
CA ALA A 255 1.21 32.48 9.25
C ALA A 255 0.17 32.81 10.33
N SER A 256 0.57 33.53 11.38
CA SER A 256 -0.33 33.99 12.44
C SER A 256 -1.32 35.06 11.95
N ILE A 257 -0.94 35.87 10.96
CA ILE A 257 -1.82 36.86 10.33
C ILE A 257 -2.84 36.14 9.45
N TRP A 258 -2.38 35.18 8.64
CA TRP A 258 -3.24 34.37 7.78
C TRP A 258 -4.36 33.65 8.55
N LYS A 259 -4.00 32.96 9.64
CA LYS A 259 -4.98 32.30 10.52
C LYS A 259 -6.09 33.24 11.00
N ARG A 260 -5.73 34.51 11.27
CA ARG A 260 -6.69 35.53 11.72
C ARG A 260 -7.57 36.05 10.57
N VAL A 261 -7.04 36.15 9.35
CA VAL A 261 -7.85 36.48 8.15
C VAL A 261 -8.92 35.42 7.94
N CYS A 262 -8.58 34.13 8.07
CA CYS A 262 -9.54 33.02 7.93
C CYS A 262 -10.67 33.09 8.97
N THR A 263 -10.41 33.64 10.16
CA THR A 263 -11.44 33.85 11.20
C THR A 263 -12.32 35.09 11.00
N TYR A 264 -12.08 35.90 9.95
CA TYR A 264 -12.83 37.14 9.65
C TYR A 264 -13.44 37.11 8.23
N PRO A 265 -14.64 36.53 8.04
CA PRO A 265 -15.26 36.34 6.72
C PRO A 265 -15.42 37.58 5.83
N PRO A 266 -15.78 38.78 6.35
CA PRO A 266 -15.93 39.98 5.51
C PRO A 266 -14.61 40.43 4.87
N VAL A 267 -13.52 40.37 5.64
CA VAL A 267 -12.16 40.73 5.17
C VAL A 267 -11.69 39.72 4.14
N PHE A 268 -11.87 38.42 4.43
CA PHE A 268 -11.53 37.34 3.50
C PHE A 268 -12.26 37.47 2.16
N LYS A 269 -13.59 37.66 2.17
CA LYS A 269 -14.41 37.80 0.94
C LYS A 269 -14.03 39.03 0.12
N SER A 270 -13.80 40.16 0.78
CA SER A 270 -13.38 41.40 0.11
C SER A 270 -11.99 41.27 -0.52
N MET A 271 -11.06 40.61 0.20
CA MET A 271 -9.72 40.32 -0.31
C MET A 271 -9.76 39.45 -1.57
N ILE A 272 -10.45 38.30 -1.55
CA ILE A 272 -10.49 37.38 -2.70
C ILE A 272 -11.10 38.04 -3.94
N ARG A 273 -12.19 38.81 -3.78
CA ARG A 273 -12.82 39.56 -4.88
C ARG A 273 -11.90 40.58 -5.53
N LYS A 274 -10.92 41.12 -4.79
CA LYS A 274 -9.96 42.08 -5.33
C LYS A 274 -8.80 41.42 -6.10
N ILE A 275 -8.51 40.15 -5.82
CA ILE A 275 -7.29 39.49 -6.33
C ILE A 275 -7.56 38.33 -7.30
N ALA A 276 -8.77 37.79 -7.38
CA ALA A 276 -9.08 36.59 -8.18
C ALA A 276 -10.22 36.79 -9.19
N LEU A 277 -10.08 36.20 -10.39
CA LEU A 277 -11.08 36.14 -11.46
C LEU A 277 -11.43 34.68 -11.81
N ARG A 278 -12.72 34.35 -12.05
CA ARG A 278 -13.18 32.98 -12.37
C ARG A 278 -14.42 32.96 -13.30
N HIS A 279 -14.36 32.17 -14.37
CA HIS A 279 -15.45 31.86 -15.31
C HIS A 279 -15.66 30.32 -15.46
N ASN A 280 -16.85 29.88 -15.90
CA ASN A 280 -17.22 28.46 -16.16
C ASN A 280 -17.69 28.23 -17.62
N LYS A 281 -17.72 26.98 -18.07
CA LYS A 281 -18.11 26.61 -19.44
C LYS A 281 -19.58 26.87 -19.77
N GLU A 282 -20.47 26.88 -18.77
CA GLU A 282 -21.89 27.16 -19.01
C GLU A 282 -22.10 28.52 -19.68
N ILE A 283 -21.30 29.51 -19.28
CA ILE A 283 -21.34 30.89 -19.82
C ILE A 283 -21.01 30.91 -21.32
N VAL A 284 -20.21 29.96 -21.83
CA VAL A 284 -19.73 29.92 -23.24
C VAL A 284 -20.24 28.71 -24.04
N SER A 285 -21.14 27.91 -23.48
CA SER A 285 -21.62 26.64 -24.08
C SER A 285 -22.15 26.77 -25.51
N ARG A 286 -22.77 27.90 -25.85
CA ARG A 286 -23.34 28.17 -27.19
C ARG A 286 -22.28 28.40 -28.28
N GLU A 287 -21.03 28.59 -27.90
CA GLU A 287 -19.92 28.93 -28.80
C GLU A 287 -19.06 27.70 -29.16
N LEU A 288 -19.30 26.55 -28.52
CA LEU A 288 -18.52 25.31 -28.69
C LEU A 288 -19.19 24.35 -29.69
N ARG A 289 -18.45 23.88 -30.71
CA ARG A 289 -18.87 22.82 -31.66
C ARG A 289 -17.92 21.62 -31.56
N LEU A 290 -18.40 20.45 -31.10
CA LEU A 290 -17.64 19.20 -30.98
C LEU A 290 -18.20 18.11 -31.91
N PRO A 291 -17.37 17.14 -32.40
CA PRO A 291 -17.83 15.96 -33.16
C PRO A 291 -18.73 15.03 -32.33
N LYS A 292 -19.28 13.96 -32.91
CA LYS A 292 -20.19 13.06 -32.19
C LYS A 292 -19.42 12.07 -31.30
N GLN A 293 -20.01 11.74 -30.15
CA GLN A 293 -19.50 10.71 -29.24
C GLN A 293 -20.41 9.48 -29.20
N LYS A 294 -19.81 8.29 -29.34
CA LYS A 294 -20.45 6.97 -29.23
C LYS A 294 -20.03 6.27 -27.93
N ARG A 295 -20.95 5.58 -27.23
CA ARG A 295 -20.65 4.80 -26.01
C ARG A 295 -21.18 3.37 -26.14
N VAL A 296 -20.37 2.37 -25.80
CA VAL A 296 -20.63 0.94 -25.99
C VAL A 296 -20.23 0.16 -24.72
N VAL A 297 -21.06 -0.79 -24.30
CA VAL A 297 -20.76 -1.73 -23.20
C VAL A 297 -20.64 -3.14 -23.74
N ILE A 298 -19.57 -3.85 -23.38
CA ILE A 298 -19.29 -5.24 -23.77
C ILE A 298 -19.25 -6.08 -22.49
N THR A 299 -20.14 -7.06 -22.39
CA THR A 299 -20.19 -8.00 -21.27
C THR A 299 -19.51 -9.31 -21.65
N ILE A 300 -18.48 -9.71 -20.90
CA ILE A 300 -17.67 -10.91 -21.13
C ILE A 300 -17.83 -11.91 -19.98
N PRO A 301 -17.88 -13.23 -20.25
CA PRO A 301 -17.90 -14.25 -19.21
C PRO A 301 -16.51 -14.60 -18.69
N PHE A 302 -16.42 -15.23 -17.52
CA PHE A 302 -15.16 -15.78 -17.02
C PHE A 302 -14.77 -17.09 -17.70
N THR A 303 -13.47 -17.41 -17.72
CA THR A 303 -13.01 -18.79 -17.89
C THR A 303 -13.37 -19.65 -16.67
N ALA A 304 -13.44 -20.98 -16.81
CA ALA A 304 -13.72 -21.88 -15.69
C ALA A 304 -12.75 -21.73 -14.49
N VAL A 305 -11.48 -21.40 -14.77
CA VAL A 305 -10.48 -21.15 -13.72
C VAL A 305 -10.73 -19.81 -13.02
N GLU A 306 -11.04 -18.75 -13.77
CA GLU A 306 -11.36 -17.43 -13.20
C GLU A 306 -12.67 -17.46 -12.41
N GLU A 307 -13.70 -18.13 -12.92
CA GLU A 307 -14.99 -18.30 -12.25
C GLU A 307 -14.80 -19.04 -10.91
N GLN A 308 -14.08 -20.17 -10.94
CA GLN A 308 -13.78 -20.94 -9.74
C GLN A 308 -12.92 -20.17 -8.73
N HIS A 309 -12.03 -19.28 -9.19
CA HIS A 309 -11.26 -18.40 -8.32
C HIS A 309 -12.14 -17.30 -7.70
N TYR A 310 -12.98 -16.66 -8.52
CA TYR A 310 -13.91 -15.61 -8.10
C TYR A 310 -14.93 -16.14 -7.08
N ASP A 311 -15.52 -17.31 -7.33
CA ASP A 311 -16.48 -17.96 -6.43
C ASP A 311 -15.87 -18.30 -5.07
N GLN A 312 -14.59 -18.68 -5.05
CA GLN A 312 -13.87 -18.91 -3.79
C GLN A 312 -13.67 -17.62 -3.00
N LEU A 313 -13.29 -16.52 -3.67
CA LEU A 313 -13.17 -15.22 -3.01
C LEU A 313 -14.54 -14.73 -2.52
N PHE A 314 -15.60 -14.95 -3.29
CA PHE A 314 -16.95 -14.60 -2.89
C PHE A 314 -17.41 -15.42 -1.68
N GLN A 315 -17.13 -16.72 -1.64
CA GLN A 315 -17.44 -17.56 -0.48
C GLN A 315 -16.64 -17.15 0.76
N GLN A 316 -15.34 -16.84 0.61
CA GLN A 316 -14.52 -16.33 1.73
C GLN A 316 -15.06 -15.00 2.26
N MET A 317 -15.49 -14.10 1.37
CA MET A 317 -16.16 -12.86 1.76
C MET A 317 -17.41 -13.14 2.59
N CYS A 318 -18.28 -14.05 2.13
CA CYS A 318 -19.47 -14.45 2.88
C CYS A 318 -19.12 -15.02 4.27
N GLU A 319 -18.14 -15.93 4.36
CA GLU A 319 -17.68 -16.51 5.63
C GLU A 319 -17.10 -15.46 6.59
N GLU A 320 -16.24 -14.55 6.13
CA GLU A 320 -15.64 -13.50 6.98
C GLU A 320 -16.62 -12.39 7.40
N CYS A 321 -17.68 -12.20 6.63
CA CYS A 321 -18.76 -11.27 6.92
C CYS A 321 -19.94 -11.91 7.68
N ASP A 322 -19.86 -13.22 7.99
CA ASP A 322 -20.91 -14.03 8.60
C ASP A 322 -22.25 -14.03 7.83
N LEU A 323 -22.14 -14.10 6.52
CA LEU A 323 -23.24 -14.12 5.56
C LEU A 323 -23.31 -15.48 4.84
N ASP A 324 -24.50 -15.83 4.37
CA ASP A 324 -24.70 -16.85 3.36
C ASP A 324 -24.43 -16.32 1.94
N ARG A 325 -24.62 -17.16 0.92
CA ARG A 325 -24.37 -16.76 -0.48
C ARG A 325 -25.32 -15.66 -0.95
N SER A 326 -26.59 -15.69 -0.52
CA SER A 326 -27.60 -14.66 -0.81
C SER A 326 -27.39 -13.34 -0.07
N GLY A 327 -26.47 -13.30 0.90
CA GLY A 327 -26.26 -12.16 1.77
C GLY A 327 -27.12 -12.18 3.03
N THR A 328 -27.77 -13.27 3.39
CA THR A 328 -28.49 -13.39 4.66
C THR A 328 -27.49 -13.65 5.79
N PRO A 329 -27.60 -13.00 6.96
CA PRO A 329 -26.75 -13.29 8.11
C PRO A 329 -26.96 -14.73 8.60
N LYS A 330 -25.86 -15.41 8.94
CA LYS A 330 -25.91 -16.79 9.51
C LYS A 330 -26.23 -16.80 11.00
N SER A 331 -25.92 -15.72 11.71
CA SER A 331 -26.22 -15.53 13.13
C SER A 331 -27.45 -14.62 13.33
N PHE A 332 -28.23 -14.92 14.37
CA PHE A 332 -29.44 -14.19 14.74
C PHE A 332 -29.16 -12.81 15.38
N GLU A 333 -27.89 -12.45 15.58
CA GLU A 333 -27.45 -11.23 16.31
C GLU A 333 -27.43 -9.95 15.45
N TRP A 334 -27.81 -10.01 14.17
CA TRP A 334 -27.95 -8.84 13.29
C TRP A 334 -29.23 -8.03 13.57
N ASP A 335 -29.63 -7.89 14.84
CA ASP A 335 -30.86 -7.22 15.22
C ASP A 335 -30.78 -5.69 14.98
N ALA A 336 -31.70 -5.18 14.15
CA ALA A 336 -31.71 -3.82 13.61
C ALA A 336 -31.90 -2.69 14.65
N GLN A 337 -32.12 -3.03 15.93
CA GLN A 337 -32.34 -2.07 17.01
C GLN A 337 -31.08 -1.67 17.78
N LEU A 338 -29.94 -2.32 17.50
CA LEU A 338 -28.66 -2.04 18.17
C LEU A 338 -27.60 -1.70 17.11
N ILE A 339 -27.45 -0.42 16.77
CA ILE A 339 -26.33 0.08 15.95
C ILE A 339 -25.03 -0.09 16.76
N GLN A 340 -24.44 -1.27 16.73
CA GLN A 340 -23.21 -1.60 17.44
C GLN A 340 -21.96 -1.33 16.58
N PRO A 341 -20.79 -1.10 17.20
CA PRO A 341 -19.50 -0.99 16.51
C PRO A 341 -19.18 -2.16 15.57
N GLN A 342 -19.74 -3.34 15.85
CA GLN A 342 -19.52 -4.57 15.08
C GLN A 342 -20.06 -4.46 13.64
N THR A 343 -21.23 -3.83 13.43
CA THR A 343 -21.81 -3.65 12.09
C THR A 343 -20.96 -2.73 11.21
N ARG A 344 -20.35 -1.69 11.78
CA ARG A 344 -19.41 -0.80 11.04
C ARG A 344 -18.14 -1.54 10.62
N ALA A 345 -17.65 -2.47 11.46
CA ALA A 345 -16.51 -3.32 11.11
C ALA A 345 -16.84 -4.28 9.96
N VAL A 346 -18.04 -4.87 9.96
CA VAL A 346 -18.52 -5.72 8.85
C VAL A 346 -18.62 -4.92 7.54
N ILE A 347 -19.20 -3.72 7.54
CA ILE A 347 -19.26 -2.87 6.33
C ILE A 347 -17.87 -2.51 5.81
N ALA A 348 -16.91 -2.23 6.71
CA ALA A 348 -15.52 -1.99 6.34
C ALA A 348 -14.87 -3.23 5.69
N LYS A 349 -15.13 -4.43 6.23
CA LYS A 349 -14.71 -5.70 5.62
C LYS A 349 -15.35 -5.90 4.24
N MET A 350 -16.65 -5.70 4.11
CA MET A 350 -17.38 -5.81 2.84
C MET A 350 -16.82 -4.86 1.77
N ARG A 351 -16.45 -3.63 2.13
CA ARG A 351 -15.78 -2.70 1.21
C ARG A 351 -14.42 -3.20 0.75
N SER A 352 -13.62 -3.73 1.66
CA SER A 352 -12.32 -4.33 1.33
C SER A 352 -12.50 -5.49 0.34
N TRP A 353 -13.47 -6.38 0.62
CA TRP A 353 -13.81 -7.49 -0.26
C TRP A 353 -14.37 -7.05 -1.61
N LEU A 354 -15.22 -6.03 -1.66
CA LEU A 354 -15.72 -5.48 -2.93
C LEU A 354 -14.57 -4.99 -3.82
N SER A 355 -13.55 -4.34 -3.23
CA SER A 355 -12.34 -3.96 -3.98
C SER A 355 -11.59 -5.18 -4.50
N ARG A 356 -11.41 -6.22 -3.68
CA ARG A 356 -10.76 -7.49 -4.09
C ARG A 356 -11.52 -8.20 -5.21
N LEU A 357 -12.85 -8.30 -5.11
CA LEU A 357 -13.70 -8.92 -6.14
C LEU A 357 -13.62 -8.15 -7.47
N ARG A 358 -13.62 -6.82 -7.43
CA ARG A 358 -13.38 -5.99 -8.63
C ARG A 358 -12.01 -6.25 -9.24
N GLN A 359 -10.98 -6.38 -8.41
CA GLN A 359 -9.63 -6.71 -8.90
C GLN A 359 -9.59 -8.11 -9.55
N ALA A 360 -10.30 -9.09 -8.99
CA ALA A 360 -10.41 -10.44 -9.57
C ALA A 360 -11.09 -10.44 -10.95
N CYS A 361 -12.03 -9.51 -11.21
CA CYS A 361 -12.62 -9.31 -12.54
C CYS A 361 -11.65 -8.73 -13.57
N LEU A 362 -10.60 -8.03 -13.13
CA LEU A 362 -9.55 -7.51 -14.02
C LEU A 362 -8.50 -8.58 -14.34
N GLN A 363 -8.03 -9.26 -13.29
CA GLN A 363 -7.04 -10.33 -13.40
C GLN A 363 -7.12 -11.23 -12.14
N PRO A 364 -7.06 -12.56 -12.29
CA PRO A 364 -6.96 -13.46 -11.16
C PRO A 364 -5.62 -13.26 -10.43
N LYS A 365 -5.67 -12.66 -9.23
CA LYS A 365 -4.50 -12.47 -8.36
C LYS A 365 -4.60 -13.42 -7.18
N VAL A 366 -3.58 -14.25 -7.00
CA VAL A 366 -3.47 -15.13 -5.83
C VAL A 366 -2.56 -14.48 -4.79
N ASP A 367 -2.91 -14.61 -3.51
CA ASP A 367 -2.23 -13.95 -2.39
C ASP A 367 -0.69 -14.06 -2.45
N THR A 368 -0.03 -12.90 -2.34
CA THR A 368 1.42 -12.75 -2.52
C THR A 368 2.25 -13.55 -1.52
N ALA A 369 1.70 -13.89 -0.35
CA ALA A 369 2.40 -14.63 0.71
C ALA A 369 2.67 -16.09 0.30
N THR A 370 1.67 -16.77 -0.25
CA THR A 370 1.80 -18.14 -0.78
C THR A 370 2.45 -18.16 -2.18
N ALA A 371 2.37 -17.04 -2.89
CA ALA A 371 2.98 -16.86 -4.20
C ALA A 371 4.51 -16.75 -4.16
N ARG A 372 5.09 -16.13 -3.13
CA ARG A 372 6.56 -16.06 -2.94
C ARG A 372 7.18 -17.43 -2.62
N THR A 373 6.45 -18.28 -1.90
CA THR A 373 6.89 -19.64 -1.55
C THR A 373 6.99 -20.59 -2.75
N LEU A 374 6.31 -20.29 -3.86
CA LEU A 374 6.32 -21.09 -5.08
C LEU A 374 7.29 -20.57 -6.15
N GLY A 375 8.02 -19.48 -5.88
CA GLY A 375 9.13 -18.98 -6.71
C GLY A 375 8.78 -18.23 -7.99
N SER A 376 7.50 -18.13 -8.36
CA SER A 376 7.05 -17.24 -9.43
C SER A 376 7.04 -15.78 -8.96
N ASN A 377 8.17 -15.10 -9.13
CA ASN A 377 8.31 -13.66 -8.94
C ASN A 377 7.75 -12.91 -10.16
N GLY A 378 6.47 -12.60 -10.11
CA GLY A 378 5.86 -11.71 -11.08
C GLY A 378 4.43 -11.36 -10.71
N PRO A 379 4.00 -10.08 -10.85
CA PRO A 379 2.58 -9.72 -10.76
C PRO A 379 1.75 -10.29 -11.91
N LEU A 380 2.40 -10.73 -13.00
CA LEU A 380 1.80 -11.37 -14.16
C LEU A 380 1.72 -12.87 -13.98
N ARG A 381 0.50 -13.40 -14.03
CA ARG A 381 0.23 -14.83 -14.00
C ARG A 381 -0.69 -15.16 -15.15
N SER A 382 -0.34 -16.20 -15.89
CA SER A 382 -1.28 -16.81 -16.81
C SER A 382 -2.34 -17.58 -16.03
N VAL A 383 -3.45 -17.89 -16.71
CA VAL A 383 -4.53 -18.70 -16.12
C VAL A 383 -3.99 -20.07 -15.62
N ALA A 384 -3.00 -20.65 -16.31
CA ALA A 384 -2.33 -21.88 -15.90
C ALA A 384 -1.53 -21.73 -14.58
N ASP A 385 -0.84 -20.61 -14.39
CA ASP A 385 -0.07 -20.34 -13.17
C ASP A 385 -1.00 -20.14 -11.96
N VAL A 386 -2.13 -19.47 -12.18
CA VAL A 386 -3.18 -19.31 -11.15
C VAL A 386 -3.71 -20.67 -10.73
N LEU A 387 -4.01 -21.55 -11.70
CA LEU A 387 -4.49 -22.89 -11.43
C LEU A 387 -3.48 -23.73 -10.63
N ALA A 388 -2.19 -23.66 -10.96
CA ALA A 388 -1.14 -24.33 -10.21
C ALA A 388 -1.11 -23.90 -8.73
N VAL A 389 -1.29 -22.60 -8.46
CA VAL A 389 -1.31 -22.07 -7.09
C VAL A 389 -2.58 -22.49 -6.36
N MET A 390 -3.73 -22.53 -7.03
CA MET A 390 -4.97 -23.05 -6.44
C MET A 390 -4.85 -24.53 -6.03
N ILE A 391 -4.12 -25.33 -6.82
CA ILE A 391 -3.84 -26.75 -6.50
C ILE A 391 -3.01 -26.84 -5.21
N ASP A 392 -1.91 -26.10 -5.11
CA ASP A 392 -1.01 -26.14 -3.94
C ASP A 392 -1.67 -25.58 -2.67
N GLN A 393 -2.46 -24.51 -2.78
CA GLN A 393 -3.25 -23.99 -1.65
C GLN A 393 -4.25 -25.03 -1.14
N ASN A 394 -4.89 -25.76 -2.04
CA ASN A 394 -5.84 -26.80 -1.67
C ASN A 394 -5.14 -28.03 -1.08
N GLU A 395 -3.96 -28.41 -1.60
CA GLU A 395 -3.13 -29.45 -0.99
C GLU A 395 -2.70 -29.07 0.44
N THR A 396 -2.25 -27.83 0.64
CA THR A 396 -1.87 -27.33 1.97
C THR A 396 -3.05 -27.43 2.96
N LYS A 397 -4.27 -27.06 2.54
CA LYS A 397 -5.47 -27.23 3.35
C LYS A 397 -5.76 -28.69 3.69
N ILE A 398 -5.59 -29.61 2.73
CA ILE A 398 -5.73 -31.05 2.99
C ILE A 398 -4.74 -31.50 4.09
N ARG A 399 -3.46 -31.11 3.98
CA ARG A 399 -2.44 -31.50 4.96
C ARG A 399 -2.74 -30.94 6.36
N THR A 400 -3.19 -29.69 6.45
CA THR A 400 -3.58 -29.07 7.73
C THR A 400 -4.71 -29.85 8.39
N GLU A 401 -5.78 -30.17 7.65
CA GLU A 401 -6.91 -30.93 8.18
C GLU A 401 -6.53 -32.39 8.51
N GLU A 402 -5.64 -33.03 7.73
CA GLU A 402 -5.11 -34.36 8.03
C GLU A 402 -4.32 -34.37 9.35
N ARG A 403 -3.49 -33.35 9.58
CA ARG A 403 -2.78 -33.17 10.86
C ARG A 403 -3.75 -32.97 12.02
N THR A 404 -4.77 -32.11 11.86
CA THR A 404 -5.78 -31.87 12.89
C THR A 404 -6.52 -33.15 13.27
N LEU A 405 -6.87 -33.98 12.28
CA LEU A 405 -7.49 -35.28 12.50
C LEU A 405 -6.60 -36.21 13.35
N LEU A 406 -5.31 -36.35 12.97
CA LEU A 406 -4.38 -37.21 13.68
C LEU A 406 -4.13 -36.73 15.12
N ILE A 407 -3.98 -35.42 15.34
CA ILE A 407 -3.85 -34.86 16.70
C ILE A 407 -5.10 -35.17 17.53
N SER A 408 -6.31 -35.03 16.96
CA SER A 408 -7.55 -35.38 17.67
C SER A 408 -7.58 -36.86 18.07
N GLN A 409 -7.15 -37.76 17.18
CA GLN A 409 -7.06 -39.20 17.45
C GLN A 409 -6.04 -39.52 18.55
N ILE A 410 -4.85 -38.91 18.50
CA ILE A 410 -3.81 -39.10 19.53
C ILE A 410 -4.34 -38.64 20.88
N ARG A 411 -4.95 -37.44 20.95
CA ARG A 411 -5.53 -36.89 22.18
C ARG A 411 -6.67 -37.76 22.71
N ARG A 412 -7.51 -38.33 21.83
CA ARG A 412 -8.55 -39.28 22.22
C ARG A 412 -7.96 -40.57 22.81
N GLY A 413 -6.83 -41.06 22.28
CA GLY A 413 -6.08 -42.15 22.88
C GLY A 413 -5.54 -41.80 24.28
N GLN A 414 -5.01 -40.59 24.48
CA GLN A 414 -4.54 -40.14 25.81
C GLN A 414 -5.68 -40.00 26.83
N ILE A 415 -6.88 -39.59 26.41
CA ILE A 415 -8.07 -39.58 27.29
C ILE A 415 -8.39 -41.00 27.79
N MET A 416 -8.21 -42.02 26.93
CA MET A 416 -8.39 -43.43 27.33
C MET A 416 -7.27 -43.94 28.23
N GLU A 417 -6.02 -43.57 27.93
CA GLU A 417 -4.85 -43.88 28.75
C GLU A 417 -5.01 -43.34 30.19
N ASN A 418 -5.44 -42.07 30.34
CA ASN A 418 -5.71 -41.47 31.64
C ASN A 418 -6.78 -42.23 32.44
N ALA A 419 -7.72 -42.89 31.76
CA ALA A 419 -8.75 -43.73 32.36
C ALA A 419 -8.27 -45.17 32.66
N LEU A 420 -6.95 -45.42 32.60
CA LEU A 420 -6.30 -46.73 32.79
C LEU A 420 -6.77 -47.80 31.80
N ARG A 421 -6.98 -47.42 30.53
CA ARG A 421 -7.36 -48.34 29.44
C ARG A 421 -6.29 -48.43 28.34
N PRO A 422 -5.06 -48.90 28.66
CA PRO A 422 -3.91 -48.82 27.75
C PRO A 422 -4.04 -49.70 26.50
N ARG A 423 -4.82 -50.79 26.55
CA ARG A 423 -5.07 -51.64 25.36
C ARG A 423 -5.93 -50.92 24.31
N GLU A 424 -6.89 -50.12 24.73
CA GLU A 424 -7.77 -49.39 23.81
C GLU A 424 -7.13 -48.12 23.25
N SER A 425 -6.32 -47.43 24.06
CA SER A 425 -5.49 -46.32 23.57
C SER A 425 -4.49 -46.79 22.52
N LEU A 426 -3.86 -47.95 22.74
CA LEU A 426 -2.90 -48.55 21.82
C LEU A 426 -3.50 -48.79 20.42
N GLU A 427 -4.73 -49.30 20.33
CA GLU A 427 -5.39 -49.52 19.02
C GLU A 427 -5.65 -48.21 18.27
N ILE A 428 -6.01 -47.13 18.98
CA ILE A 428 -6.18 -45.80 18.37
C ILE A 428 -4.84 -45.28 17.87
N TRP A 429 -3.76 -45.43 18.65
CA TRP A 429 -2.44 -44.94 18.27
C TRP A 429 -1.80 -45.74 17.15
N LYS A 430 -2.01 -47.07 17.07
CA LYS A 430 -1.60 -47.88 15.90
C LYS A 430 -2.26 -47.38 14.61
N ASP A 431 -3.54 -47.05 14.68
CA ASP A 431 -4.30 -46.52 13.55
C ASP A 431 -3.78 -45.14 13.10
N ALA A 432 -3.45 -44.27 14.06
CA ALA A 432 -2.84 -42.97 13.81
C ALA A 432 -1.41 -43.11 13.24
N ALA A 433 -0.57 -43.98 13.83
CA ALA A 433 0.80 -44.26 13.40
C ALA A 433 0.86 -44.75 11.95
N ARG A 434 -0.03 -45.68 11.58
CA ARG A 434 -0.15 -46.16 10.20
C ARG A 434 -0.48 -45.05 9.21
N ARG A 435 -1.39 -44.12 9.58
CA ARG A 435 -1.76 -42.98 8.73
C ARG A 435 -0.63 -41.95 8.66
N SER A 436 0.02 -41.62 9.77
CA SER A 436 1.16 -40.68 9.79
C SER A 436 2.34 -41.22 8.99
N GLY A 437 2.66 -42.52 9.09
CA GLY A 437 3.74 -43.13 8.32
C GLY A 437 3.53 -43.07 6.80
N LEU A 438 2.28 -43.19 6.32
CA LEU A 438 1.96 -42.97 4.90
C LEU A 438 2.20 -41.52 4.46
N ILE A 439 1.85 -40.55 5.32
CA ILE A 439 2.08 -39.12 5.07
C ILE A 439 3.58 -38.81 5.04
N VAL A 440 4.35 -39.30 6.02
CA VAL A 440 5.80 -39.13 6.10
C VAL A 440 6.48 -39.73 4.86
N LYS A 441 6.10 -40.94 4.45
CA LYS A 441 6.59 -41.55 3.21
C LYS A 441 6.30 -40.68 1.98
N GLY A 442 5.10 -40.12 1.88
CA GLY A 442 4.74 -39.18 0.82
C GLY A 442 5.60 -37.91 0.82
N CYS A 443 5.83 -37.32 2.00
CA CYS A 443 6.68 -36.15 2.15
C CYS A 443 8.15 -36.44 1.80
N ARG A 444 8.69 -37.60 2.22
CA ARG A 444 10.05 -38.04 1.85
C ARG A 444 10.20 -38.18 0.34
N ASN A 445 9.25 -38.85 -0.32
CA ASN A 445 9.27 -39.00 -1.77
C ASN A 445 9.25 -37.64 -2.51
N GLN A 446 8.38 -36.71 -2.09
CA GLN A 446 8.31 -35.37 -2.69
C GLN A 446 9.63 -34.59 -2.49
N LEU A 447 10.23 -34.67 -1.31
CA LEU A 447 11.50 -34.01 -1.02
C LEU A 447 12.65 -34.62 -1.86
N ASP A 448 12.69 -35.94 -1.98
CA ASP A 448 13.69 -36.65 -2.79
C ASP A 448 13.56 -36.35 -4.29
N GLU A 449 12.33 -36.26 -4.82
CA GLU A 449 12.07 -35.87 -6.20
C GLU A 449 12.58 -34.45 -6.49
N GLU A 450 12.32 -33.48 -5.60
CA GLU A 450 12.77 -32.10 -5.81
C GLU A 450 14.29 -31.95 -5.59
N LEU A 451 14.89 -32.72 -4.67
CA LEU A 451 16.35 -32.79 -4.51
C LEU A 451 17.03 -33.40 -5.75
N LYS A 452 16.45 -34.44 -6.36
CA LYS A 452 16.92 -35.00 -7.63
C LYS A 452 16.82 -33.98 -8.76
N ARG A 453 15.69 -33.27 -8.86
CA ARG A 453 15.49 -32.19 -9.83
C ARG A 453 16.54 -31.09 -9.71
N ARG A 454 16.87 -30.69 -8.47
CA ARG A 454 17.97 -29.74 -8.23
C ARG A 454 19.33 -30.29 -8.66
N ALA A 455 19.61 -31.56 -8.37
CA ALA A 455 20.87 -32.20 -8.77
C ALA A 455 21.00 -32.33 -10.29
N GLU A 456 19.89 -32.56 -11.00
CA GLU A 456 19.83 -32.58 -12.47
C GLU A 456 20.09 -31.20 -13.05
N LEU A 457 19.43 -30.16 -12.55
CA LEU A 457 19.67 -28.77 -12.96
C LEU A 457 21.11 -28.31 -12.68
N ALA A 458 21.69 -28.71 -11.54
CA ALA A 458 23.08 -28.44 -11.21
C ALA A 458 24.07 -29.18 -12.13
N LYS A 459 23.71 -30.36 -12.65
CA LYS A 459 24.50 -31.06 -13.66
C LYS A 459 24.37 -30.41 -15.05
N GLU A 460 23.19 -29.92 -15.40
CA GLU A 460 22.95 -29.18 -16.65
C GLU A 460 23.68 -27.82 -16.67
N SER A 461 23.78 -27.12 -15.54
CA SER A 461 24.55 -25.87 -15.45
C SER A 461 26.06 -26.12 -15.58
N VAL A 462 26.59 -27.18 -14.96
CA VAL A 462 27.99 -27.60 -15.11
C VAL A 462 28.28 -28.05 -16.55
N ALA A 463 27.37 -28.79 -17.19
CA ALA A 463 27.52 -29.23 -18.58
C ALA A 463 27.48 -28.05 -19.58
N LYS A 464 26.69 -27.00 -19.33
CA LYS A 464 26.70 -25.77 -20.15
C LYS A 464 28.01 -24.97 -20.02
N ASN A 465 28.61 -24.97 -18.83
CA ASN A 465 29.90 -24.33 -18.60
C ASN A 465 31.09 -25.09 -19.22
N GLU A 466 30.96 -26.40 -19.49
CA GLU A 466 32.00 -27.18 -20.18
C GLU A 466 31.93 -27.12 -21.71
N VAL A 467 30.79 -26.72 -22.29
CA VAL A 467 30.60 -26.64 -23.76
C VAL A 467 30.93 -25.26 -24.35
N ASN A 468 30.86 -24.19 -23.55
CA ASN A 468 31.27 -22.85 -23.97
C ASN A 468 32.66 -22.50 -23.44
N GLY A 469 33.68 -23.11 -24.02
CA GLY A 469 35.09 -22.71 -23.83
C GLY A 469 35.44 -21.49 -24.69
N ASP A 470 34.82 -20.33 -24.43
CA ASP A 470 35.28 -19.06 -24.98
C ASP A 470 35.14 -17.95 -23.94
N ASP A 471 36.29 -17.43 -23.51
CA ASP A 471 36.46 -16.38 -22.49
C ASP A 471 35.91 -15.04 -23.00
N ASN A 472 34.61 -14.80 -22.83
CA ASN A 472 34.04 -13.46 -22.86
C ASN A 472 33.26 -13.20 -21.57
N GLU A 473 33.99 -12.78 -20.54
CA GLU A 473 33.46 -12.07 -19.38
C GLU A 473 32.87 -10.73 -19.85
N GLU A 474 31.56 -10.66 -20.10
CA GLU A 474 30.71 -9.45 -19.97
C GLU A 474 29.28 -9.74 -20.49
N ASP A 475 28.51 -10.57 -19.77
CA ASP A 475 27.03 -10.42 -19.73
C ASP A 475 26.45 -11.10 -18.46
N GLU A 476 26.79 -10.59 -17.27
CA GLU A 476 26.10 -10.96 -16.03
C GLU A 476 24.73 -10.26 -15.97
N GLY A 477 23.73 -10.92 -16.55
CA GLY A 477 22.34 -10.45 -16.64
C GLY A 477 21.33 -11.39 -15.97
N SER A 478 21.31 -11.41 -14.63
CA SER A 478 20.11 -11.56 -13.76
C SER A 478 19.12 -12.75 -13.92
N GLY A 479 19.39 -13.77 -14.75
CA GLY A 479 18.44 -14.88 -14.97
C GLY A 479 18.63 -16.10 -14.06
N ASP A 480 19.87 -16.49 -13.78
CA ASP A 480 20.15 -17.79 -13.13
C ASP A 480 19.97 -17.78 -11.61
N ASP A 481 20.30 -16.67 -10.94
CA ASP A 481 20.12 -16.48 -9.48
C ASP A 481 18.65 -16.58 -9.03
N GLU A 482 17.70 -16.27 -9.92
CA GLU A 482 16.27 -16.27 -9.56
C GLU A 482 15.69 -17.69 -9.53
N SER A 483 16.16 -18.57 -10.43
CA SER A 483 15.74 -19.97 -10.49
C SER A 483 16.25 -20.80 -9.31
N GLU A 484 17.47 -20.53 -8.83
CA GLU A 484 18.04 -21.24 -7.68
C GLU A 484 17.32 -20.84 -6.37
N ASN A 485 16.97 -19.57 -6.21
CA ASN A 485 16.21 -19.08 -5.06
C ASN A 485 14.79 -19.66 -5.01
N GLU A 486 14.13 -19.82 -6.15
CA GLU A 486 12.83 -20.50 -6.26
C GLU A 486 12.91 -21.95 -5.78
N LEU A 487 13.92 -22.71 -6.21
CA LEU A 487 14.14 -24.08 -5.78
C LEU A 487 14.44 -24.18 -4.27
N LEU A 488 15.26 -23.26 -3.74
CA LEU A 488 15.58 -23.20 -2.31
C LEU A 488 14.33 -22.96 -1.46
N ASN A 489 13.43 -22.09 -1.89
CA ASN A 489 12.16 -21.82 -1.21
C ASN A 489 11.25 -23.05 -1.19
N ARG A 490 11.12 -23.76 -2.32
CA ARG A 490 10.33 -25.00 -2.41
C ARG A 490 10.90 -26.09 -1.51
N LEU A 491 12.21 -26.27 -1.49
CA LEU A 491 12.88 -27.21 -0.59
C LEU A 491 12.62 -26.87 0.88
N GLY A 492 12.62 -25.59 1.24
CA GLY A 492 12.25 -25.13 2.59
C GLY A 492 10.83 -25.54 3.00
N VAL A 493 9.86 -25.39 2.09
CA VAL A 493 8.46 -25.80 2.31
C VAL A 493 8.35 -27.31 2.47
N LEU A 494 9.01 -28.10 1.61
CA LEU A 494 8.98 -29.56 1.68
C LEU A 494 9.63 -30.10 2.95
N ARG A 495 10.75 -29.52 3.40
CA ARG A 495 11.38 -29.85 4.70
C ARG A 495 10.47 -29.55 5.88
N HIS A 496 9.77 -28.41 5.85
CA HIS A 496 8.79 -28.07 6.89
C HIS A 496 7.60 -29.05 6.90
N ARG A 497 7.09 -29.43 5.72
CA ARG A 497 6.04 -30.45 5.58
C ARG A 497 6.50 -31.82 6.12
N LEU A 498 7.73 -32.21 5.85
CA LEU A 498 8.30 -33.44 6.41
C LEU A 498 8.41 -33.35 7.94
N ARG A 499 8.96 -32.27 8.48
CA ARG A 499 9.09 -32.07 9.95
C ARG A 499 7.75 -32.14 10.67
N THR A 500 6.72 -31.48 10.14
CA THR A 500 5.37 -31.50 10.73
C THR A 500 4.71 -32.88 10.66
N ALA A 501 5.05 -33.71 9.68
CA ALA A 501 4.59 -35.10 9.62
C ALA A 501 5.36 -35.99 10.61
N LEU A 502 6.69 -35.82 10.69
CA LEU A 502 7.57 -36.54 11.63
C LEU A 502 7.22 -36.27 13.09
N GLU A 503 6.79 -35.06 13.44
CA GLU A 503 6.33 -34.72 14.80
C GLU A 503 5.12 -35.58 15.22
N ILE A 504 4.16 -35.80 14.31
CA ILE A 504 2.99 -36.64 14.59
C ILE A 504 3.38 -38.11 14.68
N GLU A 505 4.28 -38.57 13.82
CA GLU A 505 4.82 -39.94 13.88
C GLU A 505 5.59 -40.17 15.19
N HIS A 506 6.45 -39.23 15.60
CA HIS A 506 7.14 -39.24 16.89
C HIS A 506 6.16 -39.37 18.07
N MET A 507 5.09 -38.57 18.09
CA MET A 507 4.06 -38.66 19.14
C MET A 507 3.42 -40.05 19.17
N CYS A 508 3.05 -40.61 18.01
CA CYS A 508 2.44 -41.93 17.95
C CYS A 508 3.37 -43.02 18.47
N GLU A 509 4.63 -43.05 18.02
CA GLU A 509 5.62 -44.05 18.45
C GLU A 509 5.94 -43.93 19.93
N PHE A 510 6.09 -42.71 20.46
CA PHE A 510 6.33 -42.48 21.88
C PHE A 510 5.15 -42.94 22.75
N PHE A 511 3.91 -42.57 22.42
CA PHE A 511 2.74 -42.99 23.20
C PHE A 511 2.48 -44.49 23.08
N MET A 512 2.76 -45.11 21.93
CA MET A 512 2.72 -46.55 21.77
C MET A 512 3.74 -47.24 22.70
N ALA A 513 4.99 -46.76 22.75
CA ALA A 513 6.00 -47.26 23.67
C ALA A 513 5.56 -47.13 25.14
N ASN A 514 4.96 -46.00 25.51
CA ASN A 514 4.41 -45.78 26.85
C ASN A 514 3.23 -46.73 27.17
N ALA A 515 2.36 -47.01 26.21
CA ALA A 515 1.30 -48.01 26.37
C ALA A 515 1.89 -49.41 26.57
N TYR A 516 2.91 -49.80 25.81
CA TYR A 516 3.59 -51.08 26.00
C TYR A 516 4.22 -51.17 27.40
N TYR A 517 4.88 -50.11 27.87
CA TYR A 517 5.40 -50.02 29.24
C TYR A 517 4.29 -50.19 30.29
N GLN A 518 3.15 -49.52 30.14
CA GLN A 518 2.01 -49.64 31.07
C GLN A 518 1.40 -51.04 31.08
N ILE A 519 1.20 -51.65 29.91
CA ILE A 519 0.69 -53.03 29.78
C ILE A 519 1.68 -54.04 30.36
N LYS A 520 2.99 -53.82 30.16
CA LYS A 520 4.07 -54.67 30.66
C LYS A 520 4.18 -54.61 32.18
N THR A 521 4.08 -53.40 32.76
CA THR A 521 4.30 -53.15 34.20
C THR A 521 3.08 -53.42 35.07
N ASP A 522 1.88 -53.53 34.48
CA ASP A 522 0.66 -53.86 35.20
C ASP A 522 0.56 -55.38 35.48
N PRO A 523 0.69 -55.82 36.75
CA PRO A 523 0.67 -57.23 37.12
C PRO A 523 -0.72 -57.88 36.96
N GLU A 524 -1.80 -57.12 36.81
CA GLU A 524 -3.14 -57.64 36.50
C GLU A 524 -3.30 -57.97 35.01
N ILE A 525 -2.46 -57.37 34.15
CA ILE A 525 -2.56 -57.45 32.69
C ILE A 525 -1.51 -58.42 32.12
N THR A 526 -0.30 -58.42 32.67
CA THR A 526 0.83 -59.23 32.18
C THR A 526 1.60 -59.86 33.34
N GLU A 527 1.84 -61.17 33.28
CA GLU A 527 2.68 -61.86 34.27
C GLU A 527 4.17 -61.51 34.07
N PRO A 528 4.91 -61.13 35.14
CA PRO A 528 6.34 -60.84 35.07
C PRO A 528 7.14 -62.02 34.50
N ASP A 529 8.16 -61.74 33.67
CA ASP A 529 9.05 -62.72 33.04
C ASP A 529 8.38 -63.74 32.07
N SER A 530 7.10 -63.58 31.77
CA SER A 530 6.41 -64.37 30.74
C SER A 530 6.92 -64.08 29.32
N ASP A 531 6.62 -64.95 28.36
CA ASP A 531 6.94 -64.69 26.95
C ASP A 531 6.24 -63.40 26.44
N SER A 532 5.04 -63.10 26.96
CA SER A 532 4.32 -61.85 26.69
C SER A 532 5.02 -60.62 27.27
N PHE A 533 5.66 -60.75 28.44
CA PHE A 533 6.44 -59.67 29.06
C PHE A 533 7.65 -59.31 28.20
N ARG A 534 8.42 -60.33 27.76
CA ARG A 534 9.60 -60.15 26.89
C ARG A 534 9.24 -59.56 25.53
N GLU A 535 8.09 -59.94 24.97
CA GLU A 535 7.62 -59.37 23.70
C GLU A 535 7.23 -57.90 23.84
N LEU A 536 6.53 -57.52 24.92
CA LEU A 536 6.18 -56.12 25.21
C LEU A 536 7.41 -55.27 25.52
N GLU A 537 8.39 -55.81 26.24
CA GLU A 537 9.67 -55.15 26.51
C GLU A 537 10.42 -54.82 25.22
N LYS A 538 10.49 -55.79 24.29
CA LYS A 538 11.09 -55.56 22.98
C LYS A 538 10.33 -54.51 22.17
N GLN A 539 8.99 -54.47 22.26
CA GLN A 539 8.18 -53.48 21.55
C GLN A 539 8.32 -52.08 22.15
N GLU A 540 8.44 -51.97 23.47
CA GLU A 540 8.74 -50.74 24.19
C GLU A 540 10.11 -50.16 23.79
N GLU A 541 11.18 -50.96 23.89
CA GLU A 541 12.55 -50.55 23.54
C GLU A 541 12.62 -50.06 22.09
N ASN A 542 12.07 -50.84 21.16
CA ASN A 542 12.01 -50.46 19.75
C ASN A 542 11.24 -49.15 19.54
N GLY A 543 10.11 -48.95 20.23
CA GLY A 543 9.31 -47.73 20.11
C GLY A 543 10.07 -46.48 20.58
N TYR A 544 10.77 -46.55 21.72
CA TYR A 544 11.60 -45.43 22.19
C TYR A 544 12.82 -45.19 21.30
N GLU A 545 13.45 -46.23 20.75
CA GLU A 545 14.54 -46.08 19.78
C GLU A 545 14.07 -45.40 18.49
N VAL A 546 12.94 -45.81 17.93
CA VAL A 546 12.35 -45.19 16.74
C VAL A 546 12.01 -43.72 17.02
N ALA A 547 11.39 -43.42 18.17
CA ALA A 547 11.11 -42.03 18.57
C ALA A 547 12.39 -41.19 18.68
N LYS A 548 13.47 -41.75 19.25
CA LYS A 548 14.79 -41.08 19.33
C LYS A 548 15.37 -40.78 17.94
N LEU A 549 15.27 -41.72 16.99
CA LEU A 549 15.74 -41.51 15.62
C LEU A 549 14.95 -40.43 14.89
N ILE A 550 13.62 -40.43 15.02
CA ILE A 550 12.74 -39.40 14.42
C ILE A 550 13.07 -38.01 15.01
N ARG A 551 13.29 -37.92 16.33
CA ARG A 551 13.71 -36.67 16.99
C ARG A 551 15.04 -36.16 16.47
N ARG A 552 16.03 -37.04 16.26
CA ARG A 552 17.32 -36.69 15.64
C ARG A 552 17.13 -36.18 14.20
N GLU A 553 16.29 -36.83 13.40
CA GLU A 553 15.95 -36.37 12.04
C GLU A 553 15.33 -34.97 12.05
N MET A 554 14.41 -34.69 12.99
CA MET A 554 13.79 -33.37 13.12
C MET A 554 14.80 -32.26 13.50
N LEU A 555 15.83 -32.57 14.30
CA LEU A 555 16.82 -31.62 14.81
C LEU A 555 18.08 -31.50 13.94
N ALA A 556 18.23 -32.33 12.90
CA ALA A 556 19.45 -32.44 12.10
C ALA A 556 19.92 -31.08 11.52
N ASP A 557 19.03 -30.31 10.91
CA ASP A 557 19.34 -28.99 10.34
C ASP A 557 19.85 -28.01 11.42
N THR A 558 19.22 -28.02 12.58
CA THR A 558 19.57 -27.12 13.70
C THR A 558 20.92 -27.50 14.31
N ILE A 559 21.18 -28.80 14.49
CA ILE A 559 22.46 -29.34 14.97
C ILE A 559 23.59 -28.92 14.01
N GLN A 560 23.41 -29.11 12.70
CA GLN A 560 24.41 -28.75 11.70
C GLN A 560 24.74 -27.25 11.72
N MET A 561 23.71 -26.39 11.85
CA MET A 561 23.90 -24.94 11.94
C MET A 561 24.67 -24.52 13.20
N VAL A 562 24.33 -25.08 14.36
CA VAL A 562 24.96 -24.75 15.64
C VAL A 562 26.42 -25.17 15.63
N ASN A 563 26.72 -26.38 15.18
CA ASN A 563 28.09 -26.88 15.07
C ASN A 563 28.94 -26.06 14.10
N GLY A 564 28.35 -25.61 12.98
CA GLY A 564 29.03 -24.69 12.07
C GLY A 564 29.47 -23.38 12.74
N GLN A 565 28.63 -22.81 13.62
CA GLN A 565 28.95 -21.57 14.35
C GLN A 565 29.95 -21.80 15.48
N ILE A 566 29.81 -22.89 16.23
CA ILE A 566 30.78 -23.28 17.27
C ILE A 566 32.16 -23.48 16.64
N ASN A 567 32.25 -24.17 15.50
CA ASN A 567 33.52 -24.36 14.78
C ASN A 567 34.13 -23.04 14.31
N ARG A 568 33.32 -22.10 13.80
CA ARG A 568 33.79 -20.75 13.43
C ARG A 568 34.35 -19.98 14.62
N LEU A 569 33.67 -20.04 15.77
CA LEU A 569 34.14 -19.42 17.00
C LEU A 569 35.45 -20.07 17.48
N LYS A 570 35.51 -21.40 17.47
CA LYS A 570 36.69 -22.19 17.85
C LYS A 570 37.92 -21.78 17.03
N VAL A 571 37.79 -21.68 15.71
CA VAL A 571 38.87 -21.24 14.82
C VAL A 571 39.31 -19.80 15.10
N LYS A 572 38.38 -18.88 15.33
CA LYS A 572 38.72 -17.46 15.64
C LYS A 572 39.42 -17.31 16.98
N VAL A 573 38.93 -17.97 18.03
CA VAL A 573 39.54 -17.92 19.37
C VAL A 573 40.94 -18.54 19.33
N GLN A 574 41.14 -19.62 18.57
CA GLN A 574 42.47 -20.23 18.39
C GLN A 574 43.45 -19.36 17.58
N LYS A 575 42.96 -18.59 16.61
CA LYS A 575 43.80 -17.79 15.71
C LYS A 575 44.14 -16.40 16.27
N ASP A 576 43.14 -15.68 16.75
CA ASP A 576 43.23 -14.25 17.08
C ASP A 576 43.13 -13.97 18.60
N GLY A 577 42.78 -14.97 19.40
CA GLY A 577 42.49 -14.82 20.83
C GLY A 577 41.18 -14.05 21.11
N VAL A 578 40.87 -13.85 22.40
CA VAL A 578 39.77 -12.98 22.84
C VAL A 578 40.27 -11.53 22.84
N TYR A 579 39.53 -10.61 22.20
CA TYR A 579 39.89 -9.20 22.17
C TYR A 579 39.63 -8.54 23.54
N HIS A 580 40.68 -8.00 24.14
CA HIS A 580 40.64 -7.33 25.44
C HIS A 580 40.65 -5.81 25.32
N VAL A 581 39.95 -5.13 26.22
CA VAL A 581 39.91 -3.66 26.30
C VAL A 581 41.27 -3.14 26.80
N PRO A 582 41.89 -2.15 26.13
CA PRO A 582 43.17 -1.57 26.56
C PRO A 582 43.07 -0.83 27.90
N THR A 583 44.03 -1.03 28.80
CA THR A 583 44.11 -0.34 30.09
C THR A 583 44.36 1.16 29.92
N MET A 584 43.64 2.00 30.67
CA MET A 584 43.82 3.46 30.68
C MET A 584 44.87 3.87 31.73
N SER A 585 45.80 4.77 31.36
CA SER A 585 46.76 5.38 32.30
C SER A 585 47.20 6.75 31.78
N THR A 586 47.35 7.74 32.68
CA THR A 586 47.84 9.09 32.35
C THR A 586 48.96 9.53 33.27
N ALA A 587 50.05 10.02 32.68
CA ALA A 587 51.10 10.77 33.38
C ALA A 587 51.10 12.21 32.84
N LEU A 588 50.32 13.10 33.46
CA LEU A 588 50.27 14.51 33.11
C LEU A 588 51.16 15.30 34.07
N HIS A 589 52.14 16.04 33.56
CA HIS A 589 53.16 16.72 34.38
C HIS A 589 52.99 18.26 34.47
N SER A 590 51.95 18.84 33.87
CA SER A 590 51.72 20.29 33.81
C SER A 590 50.38 20.69 34.44
N VAL A 591 50.36 21.70 35.32
CA VAL A 591 49.18 22.13 36.11
C VAL A 591 48.88 23.61 35.89
N GLY A 592 47.62 23.93 35.54
CA GLY A 592 47.08 25.30 35.46
C GLY A 592 46.01 25.57 36.52
N ILE A 593 45.74 26.83 36.85
CA ILE A 593 44.87 27.22 37.98
C ILE A 593 43.38 27.09 37.61
N GLU A 594 43.01 27.44 36.38
CA GLU A 594 41.63 27.37 35.89
C GLU A 594 41.29 25.97 35.37
N SER A 595 42.31 25.17 35.03
CA SER A 595 42.20 23.80 34.52
C SER A 595 42.38 22.69 35.56
N ARG A 596 42.83 23.01 36.79
CA ARG A 596 43.10 22.02 37.85
C ARG A 596 41.92 21.09 38.12
N ARG A 597 40.72 21.66 38.25
CA ARG A 597 39.50 20.89 38.50
C ARG A 597 39.19 19.88 37.39
N LEU A 598 39.52 20.20 36.14
CA LEU A 598 39.31 19.30 35.01
C LEU A 598 40.39 18.20 34.95
N LEU A 599 41.61 18.48 35.41
CA LEU A 599 42.69 17.49 35.51
C LEU A 599 42.40 16.44 36.58
N ASP A 600 42.02 16.87 37.79
CA ASP A 600 41.67 15.94 38.87
C ASP A 600 40.53 15.00 38.43
N GLN A 601 39.55 15.54 37.69
CA GLN A 601 38.46 14.74 37.10
C GLN A 601 38.91 13.73 36.02
N VAL A 602 40.01 13.97 35.31
CA VAL A 602 40.59 13.04 34.32
C VAL A 602 41.35 11.91 35.01
N GLU A 603 42.11 12.21 36.06
CA GLU A 603 42.84 11.21 36.85
C GLU A 603 41.88 10.28 37.59
N ASP A 604 40.89 10.86 38.30
CA ASP A 604 39.81 10.11 38.95
C ASP A 604 39.05 9.22 37.96
N PHE A 605 38.94 9.63 36.69
CA PHE A 605 38.27 8.84 35.65
C PHE A 605 39.11 7.63 35.23
N CYS A 606 40.42 7.80 35.07
CA CYS A 606 41.31 6.70 34.69
C CYS A 606 41.42 5.65 35.81
N ASP A 607 41.48 6.08 37.07
CA ASP A 607 41.56 5.18 38.22
C ASP A 607 40.26 4.38 38.41
N ALA A 608 39.10 5.02 38.23
CA ALA A 608 37.80 4.34 38.30
C ALA A 608 37.60 3.32 37.15
N MET A 609 38.19 3.55 35.97
CA MET A 609 38.04 2.68 34.80
C MET A 609 38.92 1.41 34.83
N LYS A 610 39.96 1.37 35.67
CA LYS A 610 40.87 0.22 35.77
C LYS A 610 40.18 -1.09 36.25
N PRO A 611 39.52 -1.14 37.44
CA PRO A 611 38.84 -2.35 37.91
C PRO A 611 37.66 -2.77 37.01
N HIS A 612 37.02 -1.80 36.34
CA HIS A 612 35.99 -2.05 35.35
C HIS A 612 36.55 -2.86 34.17
N THR A 613 37.69 -2.46 33.62
CA THR A 613 38.33 -3.07 32.45
C THR A 613 38.79 -4.50 32.75
N ASP A 614 39.39 -4.73 33.91
CA ASP A 614 39.87 -6.06 34.33
C ASP A 614 38.72 -7.07 34.50
N THR A 615 37.61 -6.64 35.11
CA THR A 615 36.44 -7.49 35.32
C THR A 615 35.76 -7.84 33.99
N PHE A 616 35.64 -6.85 33.11
CA PHE A 616 35.03 -7.04 31.80
C PHE A 616 35.83 -8.04 30.93
N ASN A 617 37.17 -7.94 30.93
CA ASN A 617 38.03 -8.87 30.21
C ASN A 617 37.91 -10.31 30.73
N LYS A 618 37.84 -10.52 32.06
CA LYS A 618 37.64 -11.86 32.66
C LYS A 618 36.31 -12.50 32.25
N TRP A 619 35.24 -11.72 32.16
CA TRP A 619 33.93 -12.23 31.75
C TRP A 619 33.89 -12.60 30.25
N LEU A 620 34.67 -11.92 29.41
CA LEU A 620 34.81 -12.29 28.00
C LEU A 620 35.45 -13.67 27.84
N ASP A 621 36.47 -13.99 28.65
CA ASP A 621 37.13 -15.30 28.61
C ASP A 621 36.20 -16.43 29.09
N HIS A 622 35.46 -16.18 30.18
CA HIS A 622 34.49 -17.16 30.70
C HIS A 622 33.37 -17.45 29.70
N MET A 623 32.83 -16.42 29.05
CA MET A 623 31.81 -16.58 28.03
C MET A 623 32.31 -17.38 26.81
N ALA A 624 33.56 -17.17 26.40
CA ALA A 624 34.15 -17.94 25.31
C ALA A 624 34.22 -19.44 25.64
N GLN A 625 34.52 -19.81 26.90
CA GLN A 625 34.55 -21.20 27.35
C GLN A 625 33.17 -21.86 27.31
N LEU A 626 32.14 -21.18 27.82
CA LEU A 626 30.76 -21.68 27.82
C LEU A 626 30.24 -21.94 26.39
N LEU A 627 30.57 -21.07 25.43
CA LEU A 627 30.11 -21.21 24.04
C LEU A 627 30.75 -22.37 23.26
N LEU A 628 31.87 -22.91 23.73
CA LEU A 628 32.64 -23.95 23.04
C LEU A 628 32.30 -25.40 23.49
N GLN A 629 31.38 -25.57 24.45
CA GLN A 629 30.94 -26.89 24.91
C GLN A 629 30.07 -27.64 23.87
N ALA A 630 30.00 -28.98 23.95
CA ALA A 630 29.20 -29.82 23.04
C ALA A 630 27.67 -29.69 23.27
N LEU A 631 26.85 -30.31 22.40
CA LEU A 631 25.39 -30.41 22.53
C LEU A 631 24.98 -31.79 23.10
N VAL A 632 23.84 -31.84 23.78
CA VAL A 632 23.37 -33.01 24.59
C VAL A 632 23.21 -34.31 23.80
N ASP A 633 22.76 -34.29 22.55
CA ASP A 633 22.45 -35.52 21.78
C ASP A 633 23.63 -36.07 20.96
N GLU A 634 24.84 -35.50 21.09
CA GLU A 634 26.06 -35.89 20.34
C GLU A 634 26.98 -36.88 21.07
N GLU A 635 26.79 -37.13 22.36
CA GLU A 635 27.61 -38.09 23.10
C GLU A 635 27.20 -39.53 22.73
N GLU A 636 27.93 -40.15 21.81
CA GLU A 636 27.77 -41.57 21.47
C GLU A 636 28.18 -42.44 22.67
N GLY A 637 27.19 -42.95 23.42
CA GLY A 637 27.39 -44.04 24.37
C GLY A 637 26.99 -43.77 25.83
N SER A 638 26.39 -42.63 26.17
CA SER A 638 25.78 -42.46 27.50
C SER A 638 24.39 -43.10 27.54
N GLU A 639 24.17 -43.99 28.52
CA GLU A 639 22.81 -44.36 28.92
C GLU A 639 22.14 -43.11 29.47
N LEU A 640 21.07 -42.66 28.80
CA LEU A 640 20.26 -41.49 29.19
C LEU A 640 19.64 -41.70 30.58
N LYS A 641 20.41 -41.46 31.63
CA LYS A 641 19.88 -41.12 32.94
C LYS A 641 19.39 -39.69 32.77
N GLY A 642 18.09 -39.43 32.91
CA GLY A 642 17.43 -38.15 32.57
C GLY A 642 18.04 -36.85 33.15
N ASP A 643 19.08 -36.96 33.98
CA ASP A 643 19.89 -35.90 34.57
C ASP A 643 20.71 -35.09 33.54
N GLU A 644 21.01 -35.64 32.35
CA GLU A 644 21.78 -34.93 31.31
C GLU A 644 21.06 -33.66 30.80
N TYR A 645 19.73 -33.72 30.71
CA TYR A 645 18.90 -32.59 30.30
C TYR A 645 18.93 -31.46 31.34
N GLU A 646 18.81 -31.80 32.63
CA GLU A 646 18.87 -30.85 33.74
C GLU A 646 20.26 -30.20 33.89
N SER A 647 21.32 -30.95 33.59
CA SER A 647 22.66 -30.39 33.52
C SER A 647 22.76 -29.35 32.40
N SER A 648 22.15 -29.61 31.24
CA SER A 648 22.24 -28.73 30.09
C SER A 648 21.40 -27.45 30.24
N THR A 649 20.29 -27.48 30.96
CA THR A 649 19.48 -26.28 31.23
C THR A 649 20.19 -25.32 32.18
N LYS A 650 20.91 -25.84 33.19
CA LYS A 650 21.74 -25.00 34.09
C LYS A 650 22.84 -24.24 33.35
N HIS A 651 23.51 -24.90 32.39
CA HIS A 651 24.53 -24.25 31.55
C HIS A 651 23.95 -23.17 30.62
N GLN A 652 22.69 -23.30 30.20
CA GLN A 652 22.02 -22.28 29.38
C GLN A 652 21.73 -21.01 30.19
N ASP A 653 21.20 -21.19 31.39
CA ASP A 653 20.90 -20.08 32.30
C ASP A 653 22.18 -19.30 32.64
N GLU A 654 23.27 -20.01 32.93
CA GLU A 654 24.58 -19.40 33.19
C GLU A 654 25.08 -18.58 31.98
N MET A 655 25.05 -19.15 30.78
CA MET A 655 25.45 -18.48 29.54
C MET A 655 24.65 -17.19 29.28
N TYR A 656 23.33 -17.23 29.51
CA TYR A 656 22.47 -16.07 29.34
C TYR A 656 22.84 -14.95 30.32
N VAL A 657 23.02 -15.29 31.60
CA VAL A 657 23.35 -14.32 32.64
C VAL A 657 24.70 -13.64 32.39
N TYR A 658 25.73 -14.38 31.97
CA TYR A 658 27.04 -13.81 31.62
C TYR A 658 26.97 -12.86 30.42
N MET A 659 26.17 -13.16 29.40
CA MET A 659 25.97 -12.24 28.27
C MET A 659 25.27 -10.95 28.67
N GLU A 660 24.30 -11.03 29.58
CA GLU A 660 23.63 -9.85 30.09
C GLU A 660 24.59 -8.98 30.90
N GLY A 661 25.40 -9.59 31.77
CA GLY A 661 26.48 -8.90 32.48
C GLY A 661 27.46 -8.20 31.53
N LEU A 662 27.91 -8.88 30.46
CA LEU A 662 28.77 -8.30 29.43
C LEU A 662 28.09 -7.13 28.70
N ARG A 663 26.79 -7.25 28.37
CA ARG A 663 26.02 -6.18 27.72
C ARG A 663 25.97 -4.91 28.58
N VAL A 664 25.74 -5.07 29.88
CA VAL A 664 25.69 -3.97 30.84
C VAL A 664 27.06 -3.31 30.99
N MET A 665 28.11 -4.09 31.15
CA MET A 665 29.49 -3.58 31.26
C MET A 665 29.92 -2.85 29.99
N PHE A 666 29.59 -3.37 28.80
CA PHE A 666 29.85 -2.69 27.53
C PHE A 666 29.10 -1.36 27.42
N ALA A 667 27.80 -1.32 27.77
CA ALA A 667 27.01 -0.10 27.72
C ALA A 667 27.55 0.98 28.67
N ARG A 668 28.04 0.59 29.85
CA ARG A 668 28.69 1.49 30.82
C ARG A 668 30.03 2.00 30.30
N HIS A 669 30.86 1.11 29.74
CA HIS A 669 32.11 1.47 29.10
C HIS A 669 31.89 2.48 27.96
N PHE A 670 30.89 2.21 27.10
CA PHE A 670 30.50 3.10 26.00
C PHE A 670 30.03 4.47 26.51
N ALA A 671 29.18 4.49 27.55
CA ALA A 671 28.69 5.73 28.15
C ALA A 671 29.83 6.53 28.82
N ALA A 672 30.76 5.85 29.49
CA ALA A 672 31.95 6.45 30.11
C ALA A 672 32.83 7.17 29.07
N ILE A 673 33.01 6.57 27.88
CA ILE A 673 33.84 7.14 26.81
C ILE A 673 33.09 8.25 26.05
N THR A 674 31.87 7.99 25.61
CA THR A 674 31.15 8.84 24.64
C THR A 674 30.21 9.87 25.27
N GLY A 675 29.82 9.66 26.53
CA GLY A 675 28.79 10.43 27.23
C GLY A 675 27.36 10.09 26.84
N GLN A 676 27.14 9.09 25.99
CA GLN A 676 25.82 8.64 25.58
C GLN A 676 25.38 7.47 26.45
N VAL A 677 24.37 7.71 27.30
CA VAL A 677 23.81 6.67 28.16
C VAL A 677 22.75 5.88 27.39
N ASN A 678 22.85 4.55 27.44
CA ASN A 678 21.79 3.68 26.95
C ASN A 678 20.73 3.50 28.04
N ASN A 679 19.69 4.33 27.98
CA ASN A 679 18.58 4.31 28.94
C ASN A 679 17.76 3.01 28.87
N LEU A 680 17.74 2.35 27.71
CA LEU A 680 17.01 1.09 27.52
C LEU A 680 17.63 -0.03 28.35
N ILE A 681 18.95 -0.22 28.25
CA ILE A 681 19.67 -1.23 29.04
C ILE A 681 19.51 -0.96 30.53
N THR A 682 19.53 0.31 30.95
CA THR A 682 19.35 0.68 32.36
C THR A 682 17.97 0.29 32.89
N HIS A 683 16.92 0.49 32.08
CA HIS A 683 15.56 0.07 32.41
C HIS A 683 15.41 -1.46 32.43
N GLU A 684 15.92 -2.15 31.41
CA GLU A 684 15.88 -3.62 31.29
C GLU A 684 16.55 -4.31 32.48
N VAL A 685 17.72 -3.83 32.89
CA VAL A 685 18.43 -4.36 34.07
C VAL A 685 17.65 -4.12 35.35
N GLY A 686 17.01 -2.96 35.50
CA GLY A 686 16.18 -2.66 36.67
C GLY A 686 15.01 -3.65 36.80
N VAL A 687 14.26 -3.85 35.72
CA VAL A 687 13.15 -4.81 35.68
C VAL A 687 13.62 -6.24 35.93
N ALA A 688 14.73 -6.66 35.30
CA ALA A 688 15.28 -7.99 35.47
C ALA A 688 15.84 -8.22 36.89
N MET A 689 16.39 -7.19 37.53
CA MET A 689 16.85 -7.28 38.93
C MET A 689 15.68 -7.42 39.91
N GLU A 690 14.55 -6.75 39.66
CA GLU A 690 13.33 -6.91 40.47
C GLU A 690 12.79 -8.34 40.37
N ARG A 691 12.73 -8.89 39.16
CA ARG A 691 12.32 -10.28 38.92
C ARG A 691 13.26 -11.29 39.59
N ALA A 692 14.57 -11.11 39.43
CA ALA A 692 15.55 -12.00 40.07
C ALA A 692 15.44 -12.02 41.60
N LYS A 693 15.12 -10.88 42.24
CA LYS A 693 14.87 -10.81 43.70
C LYS A 693 13.61 -11.56 44.13
N MET A 694 12.65 -11.75 43.23
CA MET A 694 11.46 -12.58 43.44
C MET A 694 11.72 -14.06 43.14
N GLY A 695 12.95 -14.45 42.78
CA GLY A 695 13.31 -15.80 42.37
C GLY A 695 12.95 -16.12 40.92
N GLU A 696 12.58 -15.11 40.13
CA GLU A 696 12.20 -15.28 38.71
C GLU A 696 13.38 -15.02 37.76
N GLY A 697 13.44 -15.77 36.67
CA GLY A 697 14.44 -15.60 35.61
C GLY A 697 15.59 -16.62 35.67
N PRO A 698 16.48 -16.61 34.65
CA PRO A 698 17.57 -17.60 34.53
C PRO A 698 18.63 -17.35 35.61
N ALA A 699 18.97 -18.40 36.37
CA ALA A 699 19.95 -18.37 37.47
C ALA A 699 19.91 -17.06 38.31
N PRO A 700 18.82 -16.80 39.07
CA PRO A 700 18.54 -15.49 39.68
C PRO A 700 19.61 -15.06 40.70
N GLU A 701 20.16 -16.01 41.45
CA GLU A 701 21.25 -15.74 42.41
C GLU A 701 22.52 -15.25 41.70
N LEU A 702 22.90 -15.92 40.61
CA LEU A 702 24.05 -15.56 39.79
C LEU A 702 23.83 -14.20 39.10
N TYR A 703 22.63 -13.96 38.59
CA TYR A 703 22.25 -12.69 37.96
C TYR A 703 22.39 -11.51 38.92
N ILE A 704 21.86 -11.64 40.14
CA ILE A 704 21.99 -10.62 41.19
C ILE A 704 23.47 -10.36 41.50
N SER A 705 24.26 -11.41 41.64
CA SER A 705 25.69 -11.29 41.96
C SER A 705 26.47 -10.49 40.89
N LEU A 706 26.22 -10.76 39.60
CA LEU A 706 26.92 -10.12 38.49
C LEU A 706 26.46 -8.67 38.29
N ILE A 707 25.16 -8.38 38.38
CA ILE A 707 24.67 -7.01 38.26
C ILE A 707 25.12 -6.15 39.44
N ASN A 708 25.10 -6.68 40.67
CA ASN A 708 25.67 -5.97 41.82
C ASN A 708 27.16 -5.68 41.60
N LYS A 709 27.90 -6.63 41.02
CA LYS A 709 29.30 -6.38 40.67
C LYS A 709 29.48 -5.28 39.63
N CYS A 710 28.58 -5.20 38.65
CA CYS A 710 28.56 -4.06 37.73
C CYS A 710 28.26 -2.75 38.48
N GLU A 711 27.30 -2.72 39.40
CA GLU A 711 26.90 -1.54 40.20
C GLU A 711 28.06 -0.99 41.03
N GLU A 712 28.85 -1.86 41.66
CA GLU A 712 30.07 -1.49 42.39
C GLU A 712 31.11 -0.78 41.50
N LEU A 713 31.13 -1.10 40.20
CA LEU A 713 32.08 -0.59 39.21
C LEU A 713 31.56 0.65 38.46
N LYS A 714 30.49 1.30 38.94
CA LYS A 714 29.98 2.55 38.34
C LYS A 714 30.91 3.73 38.63
N LEU A 715 31.01 4.63 37.63
CA LEU A 715 31.66 5.92 37.82
C LEU A 715 30.90 6.77 38.87
N PRO A 716 31.62 7.49 39.76
CA PRO A 716 31.04 8.42 40.73
C PRO A 716 30.02 9.43 40.15
N ARG A 717 29.00 9.77 40.95
CA ARG A 717 27.96 10.74 40.55
C ARG A 717 28.58 12.13 40.31
N GLY A 718 28.32 12.71 39.14
CA GLY A 718 28.82 14.04 38.75
C GLY A 718 30.14 14.03 37.98
N GLN A 719 30.73 12.87 37.73
CA GLN A 719 31.89 12.73 36.85
C GLN A 719 31.50 12.87 35.38
N LEU A 720 32.28 13.64 34.61
CA LEU A 720 32.06 13.82 33.18
C LEU A 720 32.55 12.60 32.39
N SER A 721 31.92 12.32 31.25
CA SER A 721 32.44 11.35 30.29
C SER A 721 33.77 11.81 29.70
N LEU A 722 34.56 10.89 29.14
CA LEU A 722 35.84 11.23 28.49
C LEU A 722 35.64 12.26 27.36
N ARG A 723 34.57 12.15 26.57
CA ARG A 723 34.16 13.17 25.59
C ARG A 723 33.76 14.50 26.24
N GLY A 724 33.06 14.45 27.37
CA GLY A 724 32.67 15.63 28.15
C GLY A 724 33.90 16.40 28.67
N LEU A 725 34.87 15.67 29.24
CA LEU A 725 36.15 16.22 29.70
C LEU A 725 36.91 16.88 28.55
N VAL A 726 36.96 16.24 27.37
CA VAL A 726 37.57 16.83 26.16
C VAL A 726 36.84 18.12 25.72
N ASN A 727 35.52 18.20 25.83
CA ASN A 727 34.75 19.39 25.46
C ASN A 727 34.90 20.54 26.47
N GLU A 728 34.93 20.26 27.78
CA GLU A 728 35.20 21.27 28.79
C GLU A 728 36.61 21.85 28.64
N LEU A 729 37.61 21.00 28.38
CA LEU A 729 38.97 21.45 28.06
C LEU A 729 38.99 22.35 26.80
N ARG A 730 38.19 22.05 25.76
CA ARG A 730 38.06 22.91 24.57
C ARG A 730 37.35 24.23 24.85
N ASN A 731 36.28 24.22 25.65
CA ASN A 731 35.54 25.43 26.02
C ASN A 731 36.43 26.37 26.85
N LEU A 732 37.22 25.79 27.77
CA LEU A 732 38.19 26.53 28.55
C LEU A 732 39.25 27.18 27.63
N VAL A 733 39.75 26.46 26.62
CA VAL A 733 40.66 27.03 25.60
C VAL A 733 40.01 28.20 24.85
N VAL A 734 38.75 28.10 24.41
CA VAL A 734 38.07 29.17 23.66
C VAL A 734 37.76 30.40 24.54
N SER A 735 37.40 30.19 25.80
CA SER A 735 37.17 31.27 26.76
C SER A 735 38.46 32.07 27.00
N LEU A 736 39.56 31.34 27.24
CA LEU A 736 40.88 31.91 27.44
C LEU A 736 41.38 32.63 26.17
N GLU A 737 41.06 32.11 24.98
CA GLU A 737 41.34 32.77 23.69
C GLU A 737 40.62 34.12 23.52
N ARG A 738 39.35 34.22 23.91
CA ARG A 738 38.62 35.51 23.81
C ARG A 738 39.17 36.55 24.78
N GLN A 739 39.51 36.14 26.00
CA GLN A 739 40.09 37.02 26.99
C GLN A 739 41.50 37.48 26.58
N GLU A 740 42.29 36.59 25.97
CA GLU A 740 43.58 36.93 25.36
C GLU A 740 43.41 38.00 24.26
N ILE A 741 42.42 37.85 23.36
CA ILE A 741 42.12 38.82 22.28
C ILE A 741 41.67 40.17 22.83
N GLN A 742 40.97 40.20 23.97
CA GLN A 742 40.56 41.42 24.67
C GLN A 742 41.70 42.08 25.47
N GLY A 743 42.92 41.53 25.40
CA GLY A 743 44.13 42.09 26.01
C GLY A 743 44.52 41.47 27.37
N SER A 744 43.90 40.36 27.80
CA SER A 744 44.24 39.70 29.07
C SER A 744 45.46 38.78 28.93
N SER A 745 46.59 39.17 29.53
CA SER A 745 47.83 38.39 29.54
C SER A 745 47.75 37.10 30.38
N ARG A 746 46.92 37.10 31.44
CA ARG A 746 46.61 35.92 32.26
C ARG A 746 46.02 34.79 31.41
N ALA A 747 45.06 35.13 30.57
CA ALA A 747 44.31 34.16 29.79
C ALA A 747 45.22 33.41 28.79
N ARG A 748 46.24 34.09 28.25
CA ARG A 748 47.25 33.53 27.36
C ARG A 748 48.12 32.43 27.98
N ALA A 749 48.53 32.58 29.25
CA ALA A 749 49.40 31.63 29.92
C ALA A 749 48.67 30.33 30.27
N GLU A 750 47.46 30.45 30.83
CA GLU A 750 46.61 29.30 31.16
C GLU A 750 46.24 28.51 29.89
N GLN A 751 45.96 29.20 28.80
CA GLN A 751 45.60 28.59 27.52
C GLN A 751 46.68 27.64 26.96
N LEU A 752 47.98 27.90 27.17
CA LEU A 752 49.06 27.01 26.71
C LEU A 752 49.05 25.67 27.48
N ILE A 753 48.82 25.71 28.79
CA ILE A 753 48.77 24.52 29.65
C ILE A 753 47.56 23.65 29.29
N VAL A 754 46.39 24.28 29.12
CA VAL A 754 45.16 23.54 28.73
C VAL A 754 45.28 22.91 27.35
N LYS A 755 46.02 23.53 26.41
CA LYS A 755 46.27 22.97 25.07
C LYS A 755 47.07 21.67 25.09
N ASP A 756 48.06 21.53 25.97
CA ASP A 756 48.84 20.29 26.09
C ASP A 756 48.06 19.17 26.80
N ILE A 757 47.32 19.50 27.86
CA ILE A 757 46.41 18.57 28.55
C ILE A 757 45.36 18.03 27.58
N LEU A 758 44.76 18.93 26.79
CA LEU A 758 43.78 18.57 25.77
C LEU A 758 44.36 17.58 24.74
N ARG A 759 45.65 17.68 24.40
CA ARG A 759 46.31 16.78 23.43
C ARG A 759 46.38 15.35 23.96
N GLU A 760 46.83 15.16 25.20
CA GLU A 760 46.98 13.82 25.80
C GLU A 760 45.62 13.17 26.10
N VAL A 761 44.66 13.92 26.65
CA VAL A 761 43.30 13.41 26.88
C VAL A 761 42.60 13.05 25.56
N SER A 762 42.86 13.81 24.48
CA SER A 762 42.35 13.49 23.15
C SER A 762 42.96 12.20 22.57
N LYS A 763 44.24 11.89 22.86
CA LYS A 763 44.86 10.62 22.43
C LYS A 763 44.21 9.43 23.13
N LEU A 764 44.00 9.50 24.44
CA LEU A 764 43.33 8.45 25.22
C LEU A 764 41.91 8.21 24.71
N PHE A 765 41.16 9.30 24.49
CA PHE A 765 39.86 9.22 23.86
C PHE A 765 39.91 8.51 22.51
N SER A 766 40.92 8.78 21.68
CA SER A 766 41.08 8.10 20.39
C SER A 766 41.39 6.62 20.53
N VAL A 767 42.24 6.20 21.47
CA VAL A 767 42.58 4.78 21.67
C VAL A 767 41.36 4.00 22.12
N GLN A 768 40.64 4.53 23.12
CA GLN A 768 39.46 3.90 23.69
C GLN A 768 38.29 3.89 22.70
N SER A 769 38.10 4.96 21.92
CA SER A 769 37.10 4.98 20.85
C SER A 769 37.39 3.97 19.73
N LYS A 770 38.67 3.67 19.44
CA LYS A 770 39.07 2.67 18.44
C LYS A 770 38.88 1.21 18.92
N ALA A 771 38.82 0.99 20.23
CA ALA A 771 38.58 -0.34 20.81
C ALA A 771 37.08 -0.75 20.81
N ILE A 772 36.16 0.21 20.68
CA ILE A 772 34.71 -0.04 20.69
C ILE A 772 34.26 -0.93 19.51
N PRO A 773 34.60 -0.64 18.22
CA PRO A 773 34.12 -1.45 17.10
C PRO A 773 34.55 -2.94 17.11
N PRO A 774 35.81 -3.32 17.41
CA PRO A 774 36.18 -4.74 17.48
C PRO A 774 35.51 -5.46 18.64
N LEU A 775 35.33 -4.78 19.78
CA LEU A 775 34.64 -5.32 20.94
C LEU A 775 33.15 -5.56 20.67
N GLU A 776 32.49 -4.61 20.01
CA GLU A 776 31.09 -4.75 19.57
C GLU A 776 30.92 -5.94 18.62
N LYS A 777 31.83 -6.12 17.65
CA LYS A 777 31.83 -7.29 16.75
C LYS A 777 32.02 -8.61 17.50
N GLN A 778 32.86 -8.65 18.53
CA GLN A 778 33.05 -9.85 19.35
C GLN A 778 31.79 -10.19 20.16
N MET A 779 31.17 -9.19 20.80
CA MET A 779 29.92 -9.37 21.52
C MET A 779 28.78 -9.82 20.61
N GLU A 780 28.73 -9.32 19.37
CA GLU A 780 27.77 -9.75 18.37
C GLU A 780 28.00 -11.22 17.95
N LEU A 781 29.26 -11.63 17.79
CA LEU A 781 29.61 -13.03 17.52
C LEU A 781 29.18 -13.94 18.67
N PHE A 782 29.50 -13.59 19.93
CA PHE A 782 29.09 -14.38 21.10
C PHE A 782 27.56 -14.49 21.19
N ARG A 783 26.85 -13.37 21.00
CA ARG A 783 25.39 -13.35 20.94
C ARG A 783 24.84 -14.24 19.82
N SER A 784 25.47 -14.23 18.65
CA SER A 784 25.06 -15.06 17.51
C SER A 784 25.16 -16.56 17.82
N VAL A 785 26.29 -17.01 18.38
CA VAL A 785 26.49 -18.42 18.78
C VAL A 785 25.52 -18.81 19.90
N MET A 786 25.39 -17.96 20.92
CA MET A 786 24.43 -18.15 22.03
C MET A 786 23.01 -18.35 21.51
N ASN A 787 22.52 -17.45 20.65
CA ASN A 787 21.16 -17.50 20.11
C ASN A 787 20.91 -18.79 19.31
N LYS A 788 21.90 -19.26 18.55
CA LYS A 788 21.79 -20.52 17.81
C LYS A 788 21.75 -21.73 18.74
N ARG A 789 22.55 -21.75 19.81
CA ARG A 789 22.46 -22.79 20.85
C ARG A 789 21.10 -22.78 21.55
N LEU A 790 20.59 -21.61 21.95
CA LEU A 790 19.27 -21.47 22.56
C LEU A 790 18.14 -21.95 21.63
N GLU A 791 18.27 -21.75 20.32
CA GLU A 791 17.29 -22.24 19.34
C GLU A 791 17.26 -23.77 19.25
N TYR A 792 18.40 -24.44 19.34
CA TYR A 792 18.46 -25.91 19.46
C TYR A 792 17.67 -26.41 20.67
N TYR A 793 17.94 -25.85 21.86
CA TYR A 793 17.28 -26.27 23.09
C TYR A 793 15.80 -25.92 23.12
N ARG A 794 15.40 -24.77 22.56
CA ARG A 794 14.00 -24.44 22.36
C ARG A 794 13.28 -25.50 21.54
N GLN A 795 13.86 -25.93 20.42
CA GLN A 795 13.25 -26.96 19.57
C GLN A 795 13.20 -28.32 20.27
N LEU A 796 14.23 -28.67 21.03
CA LEU A 796 14.26 -29.90 21.84
C LEU A 796 13.16 -29.90 22.91
N GLN A 797 13.00 -28.80 23.64
CA GLN A 797 11.92 -28.64 24.62
C GLN A 797 10.54 -28.73 23.96
N GLN A 798 10.34 -28.07 22.81
CA GLN A 798 9.08 -28.15 22.08
C GLN A 798 8.71 -29.59 21.71
N ILE A 799 9.68 -30.39 21.23
CA ILE A 799 9.45 -31.81 20.92
C ILE A 799 9.11 -32.58 22.20
N SER A 800 9.82 -32.33 23.30
CA SER A 800 9.52 -32.94 24.60
C SER A 800 8.12 -32.60 25.12
N ASP A 801 7.67 -31.37 24.94
CA ASP A 801 6.33 -30.92 25.37
C ASP A 801 5.21 -31.61 24.59
N THR A 802 5.45 -32.04 23.34
CA THR A 802 4.44 -32.75 22.54
C THR A 802 4.04 -34.11 23.13
N VAL A 803 4.93 -34.73 23.91
CA VAL A 803 4.75 -36.03 24.53
C VAL A 803 4.44 -35.95 26.03
N ALA A 804 4.18 -34.74 26.54
CA ALA A 804 3.81 -34.52 27.93
C ALA A 804 2.47 -35.24 28.29
N PRO A 805 2.28 -35.64 29.56
CA PRO A 805 1.02 -36.19 30.04
C PRO A 805 -0.17 -35.28 29.73
N TYR A 806 -1.32 -35.86 29.36
CA TYR A 806 -2.49 -35.09 28.93
C TYR A 806 -3.15 -34.30 30.07
N ASP A 807 -3.37 -34.94 31.21
CA ASP A 807 -3.94 -34.33 32.42
C ASP A 807 -3.50 -35.16 33.63
N GLU A 808 -2.52 -34.65 34.38
CA GLU A 808 -1.95 -35.34 35.55
C GLU A 808 -2.95 -35.43 36.72
N ASP A 809 -3.80 -34.42 36.89
CA ASP A 809 -4.78 -34.33 37.98
C ASP A 809 -5.92 -35.36 37.84
N ARG A 810 -6.11 -35.90 36.63
CA ARG A 810 -7.18 -36.86 36.32
C ARG A 810 -6.71 -38.29 36.09
N LYS A 811 -5.42 -38.57 36.20
CA LYS A 811 -4.88 -39.93 36.05
C LYS A 811 -5.58 -40.90 37.02
N GLY A 812 -6.15 -41.98 36.49
CA GLY A 812 -6.87 -43.00 37.28
C GLY A 812 -8.35 -42.71 37.56
N LYS A 813 -8.91 -41.60 37.08
CA LYS A 813 -10.35 -41.29 37.17
C LYS A 813 -11.14 -41.97 36.03
N PRO A 814 -12.47 -42.19 36.17
CA PRO A 814 -13.28 -42.76 35.10
C PRO A 814 -13.26 -41.88 33.84
N LEU A 815 -13.43 -42.52 32.67
CA LEU A 815 -13.40 -41.87 31.35
C LEU A 815 -14.34 -40.66 31.29
N ASN A 816 -13.82 -39.50 30.86
CA ASN A 816 -14.68 -38.35 30.56
C ASN A 816 -15.44 -38.59 29.25
N GLY A 817 -16.69 -39.05 29.37
CA GLY A 817 -17.56 -39.34 28.23
C GLY A 817 -17.84 -38.11 27.36
N GLU A 818 -17.90 -36.90 27.95
CA GLU A 818 -18.17 -35.66 27.22
C GLU A 818 -16.98 -35.26 26.33
N ASP A 819 -15.76 -35.24 26.87
CA ASP A 819 -14.55 -34.94 26.09
C ASP A 819 -14.32 -35.98 24.99
N PHE A 820 -14.54 -37.26 25.30
CA PHE A 820 -14.39 -38.35 24.34
C PHE A 820 -15.38 -38.25 23.17
N VAL A 821 -16.65 -37.97 23.45
CA VAL A 821 -17.69 -37.76 22.43
C VAL A 821 -17.40 -36.50 21.61
N THR A 822 -16.98 -35.42 22.25
CA THR A 822 -16.61 -34.17 21.57
C THR A 822 -15.49 -34.39 20.56
N LYS A 823 -14.46 -35.18 20.91
CA LYS A 823 -13.39 -35.55 19.95
C LYS A 823 -13.91 -36.39 18.79
N LEU A 824 -14.80 -37.35 19.04
CA LEU A 824 -15.41 -38.16 17.98
C LEU A 824 -16.28 -37.34 17.02
N GLU A 825 -17.03 -36.36 17.52
CA GLU A 825 -17.83 -35.46 16.69
C GLU A 825 -16.95 -34.54 15.85
N ALA A 826 -15.90 -33.97 16.45
CA ALA A 826 -14.90 -33.18 15.74
C ALA A 826 -14.20 -33.99 14.63
N GLU A 827 -13.80 -35.23 14.91
CA GLU A 827 -13.20 -36.14 13.92
C GLU A 827 -14.13 -36.36 12.70
N LYS A 828 -15.44 -36.54 12.92
CA LYS A 828 -16.44 -36.70 11.84
C LYS A 828 -16.57 -35.43 10.99
N GLU A 829 -16.52 -34.26 11.61
CA GLU A 829 -16.59 -32.97 10.89
C GLU A 829 -15.33 -32.76 10.03
N ILE A 830 -14.15 -33.04 10.60
CA ILE A 830 -12.87 -32.96 9.89
C ILE A 830 -12.83 -33.93 8.70
N ASP A 831 -13.27 -35.18 8.86
CA ASP A 831 -13.35 -36.16 7.77
C ASP A 831 -14.28 -35.70 6.62
N SER A 832 -15.38 -35.02 6.96
CA SER A 832 -16.30 -34.42 5.98
C SER A 832 -15.63 -33.28 5.20
N LYS A 833 -14.89 -32.40 5.90
CA LYS A 833 -14.11 -31.33 5.27
C LYS A 833 -12.99 -31.88 4.38
N LEU A 834 -12.25 -32.88 4.85
CA LEU A 834 -11.20 -33.57 4.09
C LEU A 834 -11.73 -34.18 2.79
N SER A 835 -12.90 -34.81 2.85
CA SER A 835 -13.54 -35.40 1.66
C SER A 835 -13.85 -34.33 0.60
N SER A 836 -14.41 -33.19 1.01
CA SER A 836 -14.68 -32.04 0.13
C SER A 836 -13.41 -31.43 -0.46
N LEU A 837 -12.38 -31.23 0.36
CA LEU A 837 -11.08 -30.71 -0.10
C LEU A 837 -10.41 -31.66 -1.10
N LYS A 838 -10.46 -32.97 -0.87
CA LYS A 838 -9.94 -33.99 -1.80
C LYS A 838 -10.74 -34.01 -3.12
N ALA A 839 -12.06 -33.82 -3.06
CA ALA A 839 -12.91 -33.69 -4.25
C ALA A 839 -12.49 -32.48 -5.10
N LYS A 840 -12.36 -31.31 -4.45
CA LYS A 840 -11.90 -30.07 -5.07
C LYS A 840 -10.50 -30.19 -5.66
N HIS A 841 -9.57 -30.86 -4.97
CA HIS A 841 -8.21 -31.08 -5.48
C HIS A 841 -8.23 -31.81 -6.83
N ARG A 842 -9.05 -32.87 -6.94
CA ARG A 842 -9.20 -33.63 -8.20
C ARG A 842 -9.83 -32.79 -9.30
N TYR A 843 -10.80 -31.94 -8.97
CA TYR A 843 -11.37 -30.99 -9.94
C TYR A 843 -10.32 -30.00 -10.47
N LEU A 844 -9.48 -29.45 -9.61
CA LEU A 844 -8.41 -28.53 -10.04
C LEU A 844 -7.35 -29.24 -10.90
N LEU A 845 -6.98 -30.48 -10.56
CA LEU A 845 -6.10 -31.31 -11.40
C LEU A 845 -6.74 -31.60 -12.76
N HIS A 846 -8.05 -31.88 -12.77
CA HIS A 846 -8.82 -32.10 -14.00
C HIS A 846 -8.83 -30.86 -14.91
N LEU A 847 -9.05 -29.66 -14.37
CA LEU A 847 -8.93 -28.40 -15.14
C LEU A 847 -7.53 -28.21 -15.75
N ARG A 848 -6.49 -28.67 -15.06
CA ARG A 848 -5.10 -28.55 -15.55
C ARG A 848 -4.87 -29.51 -16.72
N ASP A 849 -5.30 -30.75 -16.55
CA ASP A 849 -5.06 -31.82 -17.51
C ASP A 849 -5.97 -31.70 -18.76
N GLU A 850 -7.14 -31.03 -18.66
CA GLU A 850 -8.04 -30.75 -19.81
C GLU A 850 -7.64 -29.55 -20.68
N SER A 851 -6.71 -28.70 -20.23
CA SER A 851 -6.27 -27.53 -21.00
C SER A 851 -5.57 -27.86 -22.34
N GLY A 852 -5.51 -29.15 -22.73
CA GLY A 852 -4.95 -29.62 -24.00
C GLY A 852 -5.52 -30.90 -24.61
N THR A 853 -6.80 -31.29 -24.42
CA THR A 853 -7.34 -32.57 -25.00
C THR A 853 -8.70 -32.49 -25.74
N ASP A 854 -8.84 -33.37 -26.75
CA ASP A 854 -9.94 -33.56 -27.71
C ASP A 854 -11.36 -33.70 -27.13
N GLU A 855 -12.36 -33.31 -27.94
CA GLU A 855 -13.81 -33.44 -27.67
C GLU A 855 -14.27 -34.87 -27.30
N ASN A 856 -13.49 -35.90 -27.67
CA ASN A 856 -13.74 -37.32 -27.36
C ASN A 856 -13.74 -37.64 -25.84
N THR A 857 -13.21 -36.77 -24.98
CA THR A 857 -13.19 -36.97 -23.52
C THR A 857 -14.48 -36.53 -22.80
N ARG A 858 -15.46 -35.97 -23.54
CA ARG A 858 -16.71 -35.39 -23.01
C ARG A 858 -17.92 -36.33 -23.09
N VAL A 859 -17.71 -37.64 -23.27
CA VAL A 859 -18.79 -38.63 -23.41
C VAL A 859 -19.21 -39.18 -22.05
N CYS A 860 -20.52 -39.17 -21.76
CA CYS A 860 -21.03 -39.77 -20.53
C CYS A 860 -21.18 -41.28 -20.67
N ILE A 861 -20.52 -42.06 -19.81
CA ILE A 861 -20.56 -43.54 -19.83
C ILE A 861 -21.99 -44.11 -19.62
N ILE A 862 -22.94 -43.32 -19.07
CA ILE A 862 -24.32 -43.78 -18.86
C ILE A 862 -25.17 -43.64 -20.12
N CYS A 863 -25.09 -42.50 -20.83
CA CYS A 863 -25.93 -42.22 -22.00
C CYS A 863 -25.16 -42.24 -23.34
N ASP A 864 -23.86 -42.50 -23.29
CA ASP A 864 -22.92 -42.51 -24.43
C ASP A 864 -22.98 -41.24 -25.31
N SER A 865 -23.43 -40.13 -24.71
CA SER A 865 -23.61 -38.85 -25.39
C SER A 865 -22.62 -37.83 -24.85
N THR A 866 -22.18 -36.92 -25.71
CA THR A 866 -21.46 -35.71 -25.28
C THR A 866 -22.37 -34.84 -24.42
N PHE A 867 -21.83 -34.17 -23.41
CA PHE A 867 -22.61 -33.31 -22.54
C PHE A 867 -21.95 -31.94 -22.34
N ASP A 868 -22.80 -30.92 -22.31
CA ASP A 868 -22.43 -29.54 -22.01
C ASP A 868 -22.35 -29.26 -20.50
N ILE A 869 -23.18 -29.97 -19.73
CA ILE A 869 -23.26 -29.85 -18.27
C ILE A 869 -23.12 -31.25 -17.69
N GLY A 870 -22.03 -31.48 -16.97
CA GLY A 870 -21.69 -32.74 -16.35
C GLY A 870 -21.39 -32.62 -14.87
N VAL A 871 -20.98 -33.74 -14.30
CA VAL A 871 -20.58 -33.85 -12.90
C VAL A 871 -19.33 -34.73 -12.79
N LEU A 872 -18.32 -34.22 -12.10
CA LEU A 872 -17.13 -34.93 -11.65
C LEU A 872 -17.35 -35.46 -10.23
N THR A 873 -17.08 -36.74 -10.01
CA THR A 873 -17.23 -37.41 -8.71
C THR A 873 -15.93 -37.38 -7.89
N ILE A 874 -16.00 -37.58 -6.56
CA ILE A 874 -14.79 -37.71 -5.71
C ILE A 874 -13.83 -38.79 -6.17
N CYS A 875 -14.30 -39.80 -6.90
CA CYS A 875 -13.46 -40.89 -7.40
C CYS A 875 -12.82 -40.56 -8.76
N GLY A 876 -13.12 -39.40 -9.35
CA GLY A 876 -12.52 -38.92 -10.60
C GLY A 876 -13.32 -39.25 -11.87
N HIS A 877 -14.49 -39.87 -11.76
CA HIS A 877 -15.31 -40.23 -12.93
C HIS A 877 -16.30 -39.12 -13.30
N LYS A 878 -16.53 -38.95 -14.62
CA LYS A 878 -17.38 -37.91 -15.23
C LYS A 878 -18.68 -38.47 -15.80
N PHE A 879 -19.77 -37.73 -15.66
CA PHE A 879 -21.09 -38.10 -16.20
C PHE A 879 -21.89 -36.86 -16.59
N CYS A 880 -22.88 -37.03 -17.48
CA CYS A 880 -23.92 -36.03 -17.72
C CYS A 880 -24.70 -35.76 -16.42
N LYS A 881 -25.05 -34.51 -16.16
CA LYS A 881 -25.70 -34.09 -14.89
C LYS A 881 -26.99 -34.87 -14.61
N ASP A 882 -27.81 -35.09 -15.63
CA ASP A 882 -29.07 -35.81 -15.49
C ASP A 882 -28.85 -37.30 -15.22
N CYS A 883 -27.90 -37.90 -15.93
CA CYS A 883 -27.56 -39.32 -15.85
C CYS A 883 -27.10 -39.69 -14.44
N ILE A 884 -26.16 -38.93 -13.87
CA ILE A 884 -25.64 -39.23 -12.54
C ILE A 884 -26.64 -38.91 -11.43
N ARG A 885 -27.48 -37.87 -11.60
CA ARG A 885 -28.54 -37.55 -10.65
C ARG A 885 -29.55 -38.68 -10.58
N HIS A 886 -29.93 -39.24 -11.73
CA HIS A 886 -30.81 -40.40 -11.79
C HIS A 886 -30.17 -41.64 -11.14
N TRP A 887 -28.92 -41.94 -11.48
CA TRP A 887 -28.18 -43.08 -10.92
C TRP A 887 -27.99 -42.98 -9.39
N TRP A 888 -27.64 -41.79 -8.89
CA TRP A 888 -27.39 -41.58 -7.46
C TRP A 888 -28.64 -41.79 -6.62
N ARG A 889 -29.83 -41.40 -7.12
CA ARG A 889 -31.12 -41.65 -6.46
C ARG A 889 -31.38 -43.15 -6.25
N GLN A 890 -30.79 -44.02 -7.06
CA GLN A 890 -30.99 -45.46 -6.99
C GLN A 890 -29.92 -46.20 -6.17
N SER A 891 -28.63 -45.95 -6.41
CA SER A 891 -27.56 -46.80 -5.87
C SER A 891 -26.55 -46.09 -4.97
N GLN A 892 -26.64 -44.76 -4.81
CA GLN A 892 -25.70 -43.92 -4.05
C GLN A 892 -24.20 -44.29 -4.24
N SER A 893 -23.84 -44.76 -5.44
CA SER A 893 -22.50 -45.27 -5.76
C SER A 893 -22.02 -44.74 -7.10
N CYS A 894 -20.70 -44.72 -7.32
CA CYS A 894 -20.14 -44.39 -8.62
C CYS A 894 -20.49 -45.48 -9.65
N PRO A 895 -21.03 -45.13 -10.83
CA PRO A 895 -21.30 -46.10 -11.90
C PRO A 895 -20.08 -46.93 -12.32
N VAL A 896 -18.88 -46.34 -12.28
CA VAL A 896 -17.63 -46.94 -12.76
C VAL A 896 -16.93 -47.75 -11.67
N CYS A 897 -16.46 -47.11 -10.60
CA CYS A 897 -15.65 -47.79 -9.57
C CYS A 897 -16.44 -48.29 -8.36
N LYS A 898 -17.77 -48.12 -8.36
CA LYS A 898 -18.68 -48.55 -7.26
C LYS A 898 -18.41 -47.94 -5.89
N SER A 899 -17.51 -46.95 -5.78
CA SER A 899 -17.30 -46.20 -4.54
C SER A 899 -18.59 -45.52 -4.09
N ARG A 900 -18.91 -45.57 -2.80
CA ARG A 900 -20.10 -44.92 -2.23
C ARG A 900 -19.97 -43.40 -2.35
N LEU A 901 -21.03 -42.72 -2.80
CA LEU A 901 -21.07 -41.28 -3.07
C LEU A 901 -22.15 -40.58 -2.23
N LYS A 902 -21.79 -39.47 -1.59
CA LYS A 902 -22.67 -38.51 -0.94
C LYS A 902 -22.95 -37.33 -1.87
N MET A 903 -23.97 -36.52 -1.57
CA MET A 903 -24.27 -35.31 -2.36
C MET A 903 -23.10 -34.32 -2.49
N ARG A 904 -22.26 -34.26 -1.45
CA ARG A 904 -21.05 -33.42 -1.41
C ARG A 904 -19.92 -33.94 -2.29
N ASP A 905 -20.06 -35.14 -2.84
CA ASP A 905 -19.05 -35.79 -3.65
C ASP A 905 -19.20 -35.49 -5.15
N PHE A 906 -20.13 -34.58 -5.50
CA PHE A 906 -20.43 -34.15 -6.86
C PHE A 906 -19.95 -32.72 -7.09
N HIS A 907 -19.10 -32.54 -8.10
CA HIS A 907 -18.72 -31.23 -8.62
C HIS A 907 -19.28 -31.03 -10.01
N GLU A 908 -20.11 -30.02 -10.19
CA GLU A 908 -20.66 -29.67 -11.51
C GLU A 908 -19.56 -29.11 -12.41
N ILE A 909 -19.55 -29.56 -13.66
CA ILE A 909 -18.61 -29.16 -14.70
C ILE A 909 -19.41 -28.68 -15.91
N THR A 910 -19.13 -27.46 -16.40
CA THR A 910 -19.84 -26.86 -17.54
C THR A 910 -18.85 -26.60 -18.67
N TYR A 911 -19.21 -27.05 -19.87
CA TYR A 911 -18.38 -27.03 -21.07
C TYR A 911 -18.86 -26.04 -22.14
N LYS A 912 -20.03 -25.40 -21.98
CA LYS A 912 -20.50 -24.39 -22.93
C LYS A 912 -19.57 -23.17 -22.93
N PRO A 913 -19.10 -22.69 -24.11
CA PRO A 913 -18.55 -21.36 -24.21
C PRO A 913 -19.67 -20.38 -23.86
N GLN A 914 -19.53 -19.67 -22.75
CA GLN A 914 -20.44 -18.58 -22.42
C GLN A 914 -20.26 -17.52 -23.53
N GLU A 915 -21.33 -17.18 -24.26
CA GLU A 915 -21.25 -16.22 -25.36
C GLU A 915 -20.93 -14.81 -24.82
N ILE A 916 -20.04 -14.06 -25.48
CA ILE A 916 -19.86 -12.63 -25.19
C ILE A 916 -21.12 -11.91 -25.65
N VAL A 917 -21.98 -11.56 -24.70
CA VAL A 917 -23.19 -10.79 -24.99
C VAL A 917 -22.79 -9.31 -25.06
N ALA A 918 -22.62 -8.78 -26.28
CA ALA A 918 -23.00 -7.39 -26.48
C ALA A 918 -24.52 -7.35 -26.58
N GLN A 919 -25.14 -6.45 -25.83
CA GLN A 919 -26.59 -6.34 -25.84
C GLN A 919 -27.08 -5.89 -27.24
N GLU A 920 -27.61 -6.86 -27.99
CA GLU A 920 -28.50 -6.71 -29.15
C GLU A 920 -29.88 -7.30 -28.75
N GLU A 921 -30.99 -6.67 -29.14
CA GLU A 921 -32.28 -7.35 -29.25
C GLU A 921 -32.93 -7.03 -30.61
N ASN A 922 -33.18 -8.06 -31.41
CA ASN A 922 -33.97 -7.99 -32.63
C ASN A 922 -35.48 -7.91 -32.30
N ALA A 923 -36.23 -7.13 -33.08
CA ALA A 923 -37.70 -7.04 -33.00
C ALA A 923 -38.35 -8.37 -33.41
N PRO A 924 -39.50 -8.79 -32.81
CA PRO A 924 -40.79 -8.23 -33.25
C PRO A 924 -41.92 -8.17 -32.18
N ASN A 925 -42.90 -7.30 -32.45
CA ASN A 925 -44.28 -7.28 -31.93
C ASN A 925 -44.54 -7.18 -30.41
N SER A 926 -44.82 -5.94 -30.00
CA SER A 926 -45.76 -5.49 -28.95
C SER A 926 -46.33 -6.51 -27.95
N GLU A 927 -45.72 -6.59 -26.76
CA GLU A 927 -46.43 -6.69 -25.47
C GLU A 927 -45.67 -5.90 -24.36
N PRO A 928 -46.36 -5.28 -23.40
CA PRO A 928 -45.74 -4.42 -22.38
C PRO A 928 -45.36 -5.24 -21.15
N GLY A 929 -44.07 -5.58 -20.98
CA GLY A 929 -43.64 -6.34 -19.81
C GLY A 929 -42.13 -6.43 -19.48
N ASN A 930 -41.20 -5.78 -20.20
CA ASN A 930 -39.77 -5.95 -19.92
C ASN A 930 -39.05 -4.59 -19.63
N PRO A 931 -38.46 -4.37 -18.43
CA PRO A 931 -37.83 -3.11 -18.03
C PRO A 931 -36.35 -2.95 -18.45
N GLN A 932 -35.87 -3.66 -19.48
CA GLN A 932 -34.48 -3.60 -19.93
C GLN A 932 -34.31 -2.87 -21.27
N LYS A 933 -34.51 -1.54 -21.28
CA LYS A 933 -34.10 -0.69 -22.42
C LYS A 933 -33.33 0.52 -21.92
N ASN A 934 -32.01 0.56 -22.17
CA ASN A 934 -31.12 1.63 -21.72
C ASN A 934 -30.86 2.66 -22.85
N PRO A 935 -31.35 3.91 -22.76
CA PRO A 935 -31.24 4.91 -23.84
C PRO A 935 -29.88 5.63 -23.93
N ILE A 936 -28.87 5.24 -23.14
CA ILE A 936 -27.59 5.96 -22.97
C ILE A 936 -26.45 5.37 -23.84
N TYR A 937 -26.53 4.11 -24.25
CA TYR A 937 -25.49 3.40 -24.99
C TYR A 937 -25.99 2.99 -26.37
N SER A 938 -25.11 2.97 -27.36
CA SER A 938 -25.42 2.74 -28.79
C SER A 938 -24.83 1.41 -29.29
N ASP A 939 -25.55 0.78 -30.21
CA ASP A 939 -25.37 -0.63 -30.60
C ASP A 939 -24.10 -0.93 -31.42
N ILE A 940 -23.64 -2.18 -31.36
CA ILE A 940 -22.62 -2.79 -32.25
C ILE A 940 -23.19 -4.05 -32.85
N SER A 941 -22.92 -4.29 -34.13
CA SER A 941 -23.28 -5.53 -34.79
C SER A 941 -22.52 -6.73 -34.19
N SER A 942 -23.23 -7.74 -33.71
CA SER A 942 -22.75 -9.04 -33.21
C SER A 942 -21.62 -9.64 -34.06
N LYS A 943 -21.67 -9.46 -35.38
CA LYS A 943 -20.62 -9.87 -36.34
C LYS A 943 -19.21 -9.35 -36.00
N VAL A 944 -19.08 -8.11 -35.54
CA VAL A 944 -17.78 -7.50 -35.21
C VAL A 944 -17.15 -8.17 -33.99
N LEU A 945 -17.94 -8.59 -33.01
CA LEU A 945 -17.44 -9.24 -31.80
C LEU A 945 -17.01 -10.69 -32.06
N GLU A 946 -17.70 -11.38 -32.96
CA GLU A 946 -17.26 -12.70 -33.42
C GLU A 946 -15.91 -12.63 -34.15
N GLU A 947 -15.69 -11.60 -34.98
CA GLU A 947 -14.40 -11.37 -35.64
C GLU A 947 -13.28 -11.07 -34.65
N ILE A 948 -13.55 -10.25 -33.62
CA ILE A 948 -12.59 -9.97 -32.54
C ILE A 948 -12.22 -11.28 -31.82
N GLN A 949 -13.18 -12.14 -31.49
CA GLN A 949 -12.92 -13.38 -30.76
C GLN A 949 -12.07 -14.40 -31.53
N LYS A 950 -12.15 -14.40 -32.86
CA LYS A 950 -11.38 -15.32 -33.73
C LYS A 950 -9.89 -15.00 -33.80
N ILE A 951 -9.43 -13.92 -33.19
CA ILE A 951 -8.00 -13.57 -33.15
C ILE A 951 -7.29 -14.45 -32.12
N ASP A 952 -6.32 -15.24 -32.61
CA ASP A 952 -5.50 -16.12 -31.79
C ASP A 952 -4.47 -15.33 -30.96
N LEU A 953 -4.33 -15.72 -29.69
CA LEU A 953 -3.34 -15.17 -28.76
C LEU A 953 -2.34 -16.26 -28.35
N PRO A 954 -1.03 -15.97 -28.25
CA PRO A 954 -0.02 -16.96 -27.86
C PRO A 954 -0.18 -17.56 -26.45
N ARG A 955 -0.77 -16.80 -25.52
CA ARG A 955 -0.96 -17.20 -24.12
C ARG A 955 -2.16 -16.45 -23.53
N SER A 956 -2.84 -17.04 -22.55
CA SER A 956 -3.99 -16.42 -21.88
C SER A 956 -3.62 -15.81 -20.53
N TYR A 957 -3.98 -14.54 -20.32
CA TYR A 957 -3.73 -13.79 -19.08
C TYR A 957 -5.01 -13.43 -18.31
N GLY A 958 -6.16 -13.89 -18.81
CA GLY A 958 -7.48 -13.65 -18.23
C GLY A 958 -8.42 -13.02 -19.25
N THR A 959 -9.72 -13.23 -19.06
CA THR A 959 -10.72 -12.97 -20.11
C THR A 959 -10.72 -11.51 -20.57
N LYS A 960 -10.60 -10.56 -19.64
CA LYS A 960 -10.65 -9.13 -19.95
C LYS A 960 -9.39 -8.63 -20.67
N ILE A 961 -8.21 -9.10 -20.25
CA ILE A 961 -6.94 -8.78 -20.91
C ILE A 961 -6.93 -9.34 -22.33
N ASP A 962 -7.29 -10.61 -22.47
CA ASP A 962 -7.31 -11.30 -23.75
C ASP A 962 -8.30 -10.63 -24.72
N THR A 963 -9.50 -10.28 -24.25
CA THR A 963 -10.51 -9.57 -25.08
C THR A 963 -10.02 -8.18 -25.51
N LEU A 964 -9.41 -7.40 -24.62
CA LEU A 964 -8.84 -6.10 -24.97
C LEU A 964 -7.72 -6.25 -26.01
N CYS A 965 -6.83 -7.23 -25.85
CA CYS A 965 -5.75 -7.48 -26.80
C CYS A 965 -6.27 -7.87 -28.18
N ARG A 966 -7.24 -8.79 -28.24
CA ARG A 966 -7.91 -9.16 -29.50
C ARG A 966 -8.54 -7.95 -30.17
N HIS A 967 -9.25 -7.11 -29.41
CA HIS A 967 -9.91 -5.93 -29.96
C HIS A 967 -8.90 -4.91 -30.53
N LEU A 968 -7.79 -4.68 -29.83
CA LEU A 968 -6.73 -3.78 -30.32
C LEU A 968 -6.07 -4.33 -31.60
N LEU A 969 -5.83 -5.64 -31.67
CA LEU A 969 -5.31 -6.29 -32.88
C LEU A 969 -6.32 -6.26 -34.04
N TRP A 970 -7.62 -6.33 -33.75
CA TRP A 970 -8.69 -6.16 -34.74
C TRP A 970 -8.72 -4.72 -35.28
N LEU A 971 -8.62 -3.71 -34.40
CA LEU A 971 -8.57 -2.29 -34.80
C LEU A 971 -7.36 -2.00 -35.70
N ARG A 972 -6.20 -2.61 -35.42
CA ARG A 972 -5.02 -2.49 -36.29
C ARG A 972 -5.31 -2.91 -37.74
N GLN A 973 -6.22 -3.87 -37.95
CA GLN A 973 -6.58 -4.37 -39.27
C GLN A 973 -7.71 -3.57 -39.94
N HIS A 974 -8.69 -3.08 -39.15
CA HIS A 974 -9.94 -2.49 -39.67
C HIS A 974 -9.97 -0.96 -39.62
N ASP A 975 -9.21 -0.33 -38.73
CA ASP A 975 -9.04 1.13 -38.65
C ASP A 975 -7.54 1.47 -38.51
N PRO A 976 -6.75 1.32 -39.60
CA PRO A 976 -5.31 1.49 -39.54
C PRO A 976 -4.91 2.92 -39.16
N GLY A 977 -4.11 3.07 -38.11
CA GLY A 977 -3.66 4.36 -37.58
C GLY A 977 -4.56 4.94 -36.49
N ALA A 978 -5.67 4.28 -36.15
CA ALA A 978 -6.46 4.61 -34.98
C ALA A 978 -5.63 4.52 -33.69
N LYS A 979 -5.77 5.53 -32.83
CA LYS A 979 -5.11 5.57 -31.53
C LYS A 979 -6.12 5.39 -30.41
N SER A 980 -5.73 4.61 -29.41
CA SER A 980 -6.59 4.17 -28.33
C SER A 980 -6.07 4.61 -26.98
N ILE A 981 -6.96 4.96 -26.06
CA ILE A 981 -6.62 5.18 -24.64
C ILE A 981 -7.21 4.05 -23.82
N VAL A 982 -6.39 3.39 -23.00
CA VAL A 982 -6.83 2.35 -22.08
C VAL A 982 -6.81 2.91 -20.65
N PHE A 983 -7.99 2.94 -20.04
CA PHE A 983 -8.21 3.44 -18.68
C PHE A 983 -8.48 2.32 -17.68
N SER A 984 -7.88 2.44 -16.50
CA SER A 984 -8.14 1.60 -15.33
C SER A 984 -7.93 2.40 -14.03
N GLN A 985 -8.72 2.12 -12.98
CA GLN A 985 -8.48 2.67 -11.63
C GLN A 985 -7.37 1.92 -10.89
N ASN A 986 -6.91 0.80 -11.42
CA ASN A 986 -5.89 -0.03 -10.81
C ASN A 986 -4.54 0.17 -11.50
N LYS A 987 -3.61 0.88 -10.83
CA LYS A 987 -2.26 1.12 -11.38
C LYS A 987 -1.52 -0.19 -11.67
N SER A 988 -1.64 -1.19 -10.79
CA SER A 988 -0.98 -2.48 -10.98
C SER A 988 -1.48 -3.24 -12.20
N PHE A 989 -2.76 -3.07 -12.55
CA PHE A 989 -3.34 -3.64 -13.77
C PHE A 989 -2.76 -3.00 -15.03
N LEU A 990 -2.51 -1.69 -15.04
CA LEU A 990 -1.88 -1.02 -16.19
C LEU A 990 -0.43 -1.48 -16.42
N VAL A 991 0.32 -1.72 -15.34
CA VAL A 991 1.67 -2.32 -15.45
C VAL A 991 1.59 -3.72 -16.05
N THR A 992 0.60 -4.51 -15.61
CA THR A 992 0.33 -5.84 -16.17
C THR A 992 0.01 -5.76 -17.67
N LEU A 993 -0.88 -4.85 -18.07
CA LEU A 993 -1.21 -4.63 -19.49
C LEU A 993 0.00 -4.22 -20.32
N SER A 994 0.87 -3.35 -19.81
CA SER A 994 2.11 -2.94 -20.51
C SER A 994 2.98 -4.16 -20.86
N HIS A 995 3.16 -5.09 -19.92
CA HIS A 995 3.95 -6.29 -20.17
C HIS A 995 3.26 -7.25 -21.17
N VAL A 996 1.94 -7.42 -21.06
CA VAL A 996 1.19 -8.26 -22.01
C VAL A 996 1.20 -7.64 -23.41
N PHE A 997 1.02 -6.33 -23.52
CA PHE A 997 1.10 -5.60 -24.79
C PHE A 997 2.48 -5.72 -25.42
N TYR A 998 3.56 -5.68 -24.63
CA TYR A 998 4.90 -5.95 -25.12
C TYR A 998 5.02 -7.36 -25.74
N TRP A 999 4.54 -8.39 -25.05
CA TRP A 999 4.56 -9.77 -25.55
C TRP A 999 3.70 -10.00 -26.80
N PHE A 1000 2.54 -9.34 -26.89
CA PHE A 1000 1.65 -9.42 -28.05
C PHE A 1000 1.99 -8.43 -29.16
N LYS A 1001 3.10 -7.70 -29.04
CA LYS A 1001 3.55 -6.70 -30.03
C LYS A 1001 2.49 -5.62 -30.29
N ILE A 1002 1.83 -5.16 -29.23
CA ILE A 1002 0.92 -4.00 -29.22
C ILE A 1002 1.74 -2.80 -28.76
N GLY A 1003 1.91 -1.84 -29.66
CA GLY A 1003 2.68 -0.64 -29.37
C GLY A 1003 1.95 0.23 -28.37
N HIS A 1004 2.61 0.54 -27.26
CA HIS A 1004 1.99 1.27 -26.16
C HIS A 1004 2.97 2.24 -25.50
N SER A 1005 2.42 3.24 -24.85
CA SER A 1005 3.15 4.11 -23.92
C SER A 1005 2.26 4.47 -22.74
N SER A 1006 2.90 4.87 -21.65
CA SER A 1006 2.24 5.32 -20.43
C SER A 1006 2.59 6.78 -20.11
N ILE A 1007 1.76 7.41 -19.30
CA ILE A 1007 2.08 8.71 -18.69
C ILE A 1007 3.32 8.64 -17.79
N ASP A 1008 3.60 7.46 -17.21
CA ASP A 1008 4.75 7.25 -16.33
C ASP A 1008 6.07 7.12 -17.12
N ASP A 1009 6.01 6.94 -18.45
CA ASP A 1009 7.20 6.77 -19.30
C ASP A 1009 7.85 8.12 -19.67
N PRO A 1010 9.20 8.20 -19.71
CA PRO A 1010 9.91 9.35 -20.25
C PRO A 1010 9.49 9.61 -21.71
N SER A 1011 8.91 10.78 -21.98
CA SER A 1011 8.37 11.18 -23.29
C SER A 1011 7.22 10.32 -23.83
N GLY A 1012 6.52 9.55 -22.98
CA GLY A 1012 5.44 8.65 -23.41
C GLY A 1012 4.30 9.34 -24.17
N ILE A 1013 3.98 10.59 -23.82
CA ILE A 1013 2.98 11.42 -24.51
C ILE A 1013 3.44 11.82 -25.91
N GLU A 1014 4.71 12.20 -26.06
CA GLU A 1014 5.27 12.62 -27.35
C GLU A 1014 5.32 11.42 -28.29
N ARG A 1015 5.78 10.26 -27.79
CA ARG A 1015 5.73 9.00 -28.52
C ARG A 1015 4.31 8.66 -28.95
N PHE A 1016 3.34 8.75 -28.05
CA PHE A 1016 1.93 8.51 -28.41
C PHE A 1016 1.39 9.47 -29.47
N LYS A 1017 1.89 10.71 -29.57
CA LYS A 1017 1.43 11.67 -30.59
C LYS A 1017 2.14 11.48 -31.92
N GLU A 1018 3.46 11.41 -31.90
CA GLU A 1018 4.34 11.49 -33.07
C GLU A 1018 4.65 10.12 -33.68
N ASP A 1019 4.69 9.06 -32.88
CA ASP A 1019 5.01 7.71 -33.34
C ASP A 1019 3.74 7.00 -33.83
N HIS A 1020 3.78 6.47 -35.04
CA HIS A 1020 2.70 5.68 -35.62
C HIS A 1020 2.67 4.24 -35.11
N THR A 1021 3.79 3.73 -34.57
CA THR A 1021 3.85 2.38 -33.99
C THR A 1021 3.22 2.31 -32.60
N THR A 1022 3.01 3.45 -31.93
CA THR A 1022 2.36 3.52 -30.62
C THR A 1022 0.85 3.68 -30.77
N GLU A 1023 0.13 2.56 -30.64
CA GLU A 1023 -1.31 2.46 -30.85
C GLU A 1023 -2.11 2.80 -29.58
N CYS A 1024 -1.55 2.49 -28.40
CA CYS A 1024 -2.25 2.58 -27.13
C CYS A 1024 -1.57 3.51 -26.13
N PHE A 1025 -2.37 4.31 -25.42
CA PHE A 1025 -1.92 5.09 -24.26
C PHE A 1025 -2.54 4.55 -22.97
N LEU A 1026 -1.70 4.08 -22.04
CA LEU A 1026 -2.12 3.55 -20.75
C LEU A 1026 -2.29 4.70 -19.75
N LEU A 1027 -3.48 4.85 -19.18
CA LEU A 1027 -3.80 5.98 -18.30
C LEU A 1027 -4.58 5.56 -17.05
N HIS A 1028 -4.00 5.87 -15.89
CA HIS A 1028 -4.64 5.59 -14.60
C HIS A 1028 -5.71 6.63 -14.27
N ALA A 1029 -6.88 6.19 -13.80
CA ALA A 1029 -8.04 7.04 -13.55
C ALA A 1029 -7.78 8.19 -12.56
N LYS A 1030 -6.90 7.99 -11.56
CA LYS A 1030 -6.48 9.04 -10.62
C LYS A 1030 -5.19 9.78 -11.03
N ALA A 1031 -4.48 9.32 -12.06
CA ALA A 1031 -3.21 9.93 -12.45
C ALA A 1031 -3.47 11.25 -13.21
N HIS A 1032 -3.19 12.31 -12.46
CA HIS A 1032 -2.98 13.68 -12.89
C HIS A 1032 -4.20 14.40 -13.48
N ALA A 1033 -4.74 15.30 -12.66
CA ALA A 1033 -5.59 16.41 -13.07
C ALA A 1033 -4.87 17.45 -13.98
N SER A 1034 -3.78 17.09 -14.67
CA SER A 1034 -3.07 17.99 -15.58
C SER A 1034 -3.67 17.91 -16.98
N GLY A 1035 -3.82 19.07 -17.62
CA GLY A 1035 -4.53 19.27 -18.90
C GLY A 1035 -3.88 18.64 -20.12
N LEU A 1036 -3.75 17.31 -20.16
CA LEU A 1036 -3.31 16.59 -21.35
C LEU A 1036 -4.34 16.71 -22.47
N ASN A 1037 -3.88 17.09 -23.65
CA ASN A 1037 -4.67 17.13 -24.87
C ASN A 1037 -4.34 15.89 -25.73
N LEU A 1038 -5.25 14.92 -25.78
CA LEU A 1038 -5.11 13.62 -26.46
C LEU A 1038 -6.14 13.45 -27.58
N VAL A 1039 -6.47 14.54 -28.28
CA VAL A 1039 -7.39 14.57 -29.44
C VAL A 1039 -6.94 13.70 -30.62
N ASN A 1040 -5.72 13.15 -30.58
CA ASN A 1040 -5.23 12.18 -31.58
C ASN A 1040 -5.81 10.78 -31.40
N ALA A 1041 -6.49 10.50 -30.28
CA ALA A 1041 -7.18 9.23 -30.05
C ALA A 1041 -8.64 9.27 -30.54
N THR A 1042 -9.13 8.15 -31.07
CA THR A 1042 -10.53 7.97 -31.49
C THR A 1042 -11.26 6.95 -30.61
N HIS A 1043 -10.52 6.08 -29.92
CA HIS A 1043 -11.09 5.05 -29.04
C HIS A 1043 -10.65 5.21 -27.58
N VAL A 1044 -11.60 4.99 -26.65
CA VAL A 1044 -11.37 5.00 -25.21
C VAL A 1044 -11.88 3.70 -24.61
N PHE A 1045 -11.00 2.89 -24.02
CA PHE A 1045 -11.33 1.64 -23.34
C PHE A 1045 -11.37 1.82 -21.83
N LEU A 1046 -12.53 1.60 -21.22
CA LEU A 1046 -12.74 1.54 -19.77
C LEU A 1046 -12.72 0.08 -19.34
N CYS A 1047 -11.67 -0.31 -18.60
CA CYS A 1047 -11.50 -1.70 -18.18
C CYS A 1047 -12.39 -2.10 -16.99
N GLU A 1048 -13.09 -1.17 -16.36
CA GLU A 1048 -13.97 -1.45 -15.21
C GLU A 1048 -15.00 -0.32 -15.07
N PRO A 1049 -16.19 -0.59 -14.51
CA PRO A 1049 -17.18 0.44 -14.26
C PRO A 1049 -16.76 1.34 -13.09
N LEU A 1050 -16.90 2.65 -13.28
CA LEU A 1050 -16.59 3.66 -12.26
C LEU A 1050 -17.87 4.03 -11.50
N ILE A 1051 -17.80 4.09 -10.17
CA ILE A 1051 -18.97 4.45 -9.33
C ILE A 1051 -19.19 5.97 -9.35
N ASN A 1052 -18.10 6.73 -9.52
CA ASN A 1052 -18.10 8.17 -9.67
C ASN A 1052 -17.92 8.50 -11.15
N THR A 1053 -19.01 8.91 -11.77
CA THR A 1053 -19.05 9.27 -13.19
C THR A 1053 -18.14 10.46 -13.50
N ALA A 1054 -17.87 11.35 -12.53
CA ALA A 1054 -16.99 12.51 -12.73
C ALA A 1054 -15.60 12.10 -13.23
N ILE A 1055 -15.08 10.98 -12.73
CA ILE A 1055 -13.77 10.44 -13.15
C ILE A 1055 -13.85 9.88 -14.57
N GLU A 1056 -14.94 9.18 -14.91
CA GLU A 1056 -15.23 8.70 -16.27
C GLU A 1056 -15.25 9.86 -17.27
N LEU A 1057 -15.94 10.93 -16.91
CA LEU A 1057 -16.13 12.11 -17.75
C LEU A 1057 -14.85 12.90 -17.93
N GLN A 1058 -14.05 13.04 -16.87
CA GLN A 1058 -12.73 13.64 -16.96
C GLN A 1058 -11.79 12.84 -17.87
N ALA A 1059 -11.88 11.50 -17.84
CA ALA A 1059 -11.11 10.62 -18.72
C ALA A 1059 -11.52 10.83 -20.19
N ILE A 1060 -12.82 10.83 -20.47
CA ILE A 1060 -13.38 11.05 -21.82
C ILE A 1060 -13.05 12.46 -22.34
N ALA A 1061 -13.14 13.50 -21.50
CA ALA A 1061 -12.86 14.89 -21.87
C ALA A 1061 -11.39 15.17 -22.26
N ARG A 1062 -10.47 14.21 -22.05
CA ARG A 1062 -9.09 14.30 -22.58
C ARG A 1062 -9.02 14.08 -24.08
N VAL A 1063 -10.01 13.37 -24.62
CA VAL A 1063 -10.14 13.00 -26.04
C VAL A 1063 -11.24 13.81 -26.71
N HIS A 1064 -12.42 13.87 -26.08
CA HIS A 1064 -13.58 14.60 -26.59
C HIS A 1064 -13.55 16.06 -26.13
N ARG A 1065 -12.78 16.90 -26.83
CA ARG A 1065 -12.59 18.33 -26.51
C ARG A 1065 -12.28 19.16 -27.75
N ILE A 1066 -12.22 20.49 -27.58
CA ILE A 1066 -11.84 21.45 -28.63
C ILE A 1066 -10.51 21.02 -29.27
N GLY A 1067 -10.51 20.82 -30.59
CA GLY A 1067 -9.39 20.27 -31.36
C GLY A 1067 -9.59 18.82 -31.83
N GLN A 1068 -10.64 18.13 -31.37
CA GLN A 1068 -11.05 16.85 -31.93
C GLN A 1068 -11.81 17.08 -33.26
N HIS A 1069 -11.45 16.31 -34.27
CA HIS A 1069 -12.05 16.39 -35.62
C HIS A 1069 -12.76 15.09 -36.04
N GLN A 1070 -12.48 13.97 -35.36
CA GLN A 1070 -13.06 12.66 -35.63
C GLN A 1070 -14.08 12.29 -34.56
N ASP A 1071 -15.02 11.42 -34.90
CA ASP A 1071 -15.97 10.87 -33.94
C ASP A 1071 -15.24 9.99 -32.93
N THR A 1072 -15.66 10.05 -31.66
CA THR A 1072 -15.01 9.32 -30.56
C THR A 1072 -15.88 8.16 -30.08
N THR A 1073 -15.28 6.99 -29.85
CA THR A 1073 -15.99 5.81 -29.33
C THR A 1073 -15.44 5.38 -27.97
N VAL A 1074 -16.31 5.27 -26.97
CA VAL A 1074 -16.00 4.81 -25.61
C VAL A 1074 -16.51 3.38 -25.42
N TRP A 1075 -15.61 2.47 -25.08
CA TRP A 1075 -15.84 1.05 -24.86
C TRP A 1075 -15.74 0.73 -23.37
N MET A 1076 -16.70 0.05 -22.78
CA MET A 1076 -16.66 -0.38 -21.39
C MET A 1076 -16.77 -1.90 -21.27
N TYR A 1077 -15.79 -2.53 -20.64
CA TYR A 1077 -15.78 -3.97 -20.40
C TYR A 1077 -16.34 -4.32 -19.03
N LEU A 1078 -17.30 -5.24 -18.99
CA LEU A 1078 -17.93 -5.78 -17.78
C LEU A 1078 -17.80 -7.30 -17.75
N VAL A 1079 -17.55 -7.89 -16.58
CA VAL A 1079 -17.61 -9.35 -16.43
C VAL A 1079 -19.00 -9.80 -15.98
N ALA A 1080 -19.59 -10.75 -16.70
CA ALA A 1080 -20.92 -11.32 -16.46
C ALA A 1080 -21.02 -12.00 -15.08
N ASN A 1081 -22.18 -11.92 -14.44
CA ASN A 1081 -22.44 -12.55 -13.13
C ASN A 1081 -21.51 -12.09 -11.98
N THR A 1082 -20.89 -10.91 -12.09
CA THR A 1082 -19.98 -10.37 -11.06
C THR A 1082 -20.51 -9.08 -10.42
N VAL A 1083 -19.77 -8.57 -9.44
CA VAL A 1083 -20.00 -7.25 -8.82
C VAL A 1083 -19.91 -6.08 -9.82
N GLU A 1084 -19.23 -6.24 -10.97
CA GLU A 1084 -19.10 -5.16 -11.96
C GLU A 1084 -20.45 -4.78 -12.58
N GLU A 1085 -21.30 -5.76 -12.88
CA GLU A 1085 -22.64 -5.50 -13.42
C GLU A 1085 -23.52 -4.75 -12.42
N SER A 1086 -23.49 -5.13 -11.14
CA SER A 1086 -24.18 -4.45 -10.05
C SER A 1086 -23.75 -2.97 -9.96
N ILE A 1087 -22.44 -2.72 -10.02
CA ILE A 1087 -21.87 -1.37 -9.98
C ILE A 1087 -22.31 -0.55 -11.20
N TYR A 1088 -22.25 -1.16 -12.39
CA TYR A 1088 -22.70 -0.53 -13.63
C TYR A 1088 -24.18 -0.11 -13.56
N GLN A 1089 -25.06 -1.01 -13.09
CA GLN A 1089 -26.49 -0.72 -12.93
C GLN A 1089 -26.74 0.46 -11.98
N ILE A 1090 -26.02 0.54 -10.86
CA ILE A 1090 -26.12 1.66 -9.91
C ILE A 1090 -25.70 2.98 -10.58
N SER A 1091 -24.60 2.98 -11.34
CA SER A 1091 -24.11 4.16 -12.06
C SER A 1091 -25.12 4.64 -13.12
N VAL A 1092 -25.73 3.73 -13.88
CA VAL A 1092 -26.79 4.06 -14.84
C VAL A 1092 -28.03 4.65 -14.15
N ALA A 1093 -28.49 4.02 -13.05
CA ALA A 1093 -29.66 4.49 -12.32
C ALA A 1093 -29.50 5.92 -11.79
N ARG A 1094 -28.30 6.27 -11.30
CA ARG A 1094 -27.99 7.64 -10.85
C ARG A 1094 -28.07 8.65 -11.98
N ARG A 1095 -27.43 8.37 -13.11
CA ARG A 1095 -27.46 9.25 -14.29
C ARG A 1095 -28.88 9.52 -14.76
N LEU A 1096 -29.72 8.48 -14.81
CA LEU A 1096 -31.14 8.62 -15.17
C LEU A 1096 -31.93 9.47 -14.15
N ALA A 1097 -31.67 9.31 -12.85
CA ALA A 1097 -32.33 10.09 -11.80
C ALA A 1097 -32.01 11.59 -11.89
N HIS A 1098 -30.75 11.97 -12.18
CA HIS A 1098 -30.37 13.37 -12.38
C HIS A 1098 -31.03 13.97 -13.62
N ILE A 1099 -31.10 13.22 -14.72
CA ILE A 1099 -31.80 13.65 -15.95
C ILE A 1099 -33.30 13.87 -15.66
N ALA A 1100 -33.93 12.98 -14.90
CA ALA A 1100 -35.34 13.09 -14.53
C ALA A 1100 -35.63 14.33 -13.66
N ARG A 1101 -34.83 14.56 -12.61
CA ARG A 1101 -34.97 15.71 -11.70
C ARG A 1101 -34.90 17.05 -12.43
N ARG A 1102 -34.01 17.19 -13.42
CA ARG A 1102 -33.89 18.43 -14.22
C ARG A 1102 -35.11 18.68 -15.11
N ARG A 1103 -35.74 17.63 -15.65
CA ARG A 1103 -37.02 17.80 -16.38
C ARG A 1103 -38.11 18.30 -15.45
N GLU A 1104 -38.21 17.80 -14.23
CA GLU A 1104 -39.16 18.31 -13.23
C GLU A 1104 -38.87 19.76 -12.83
N GLU A 1105 -37.61 20.14 -12.62
CA GLU A 1105 -37.24 21.53 -12.31
C GLU A 1105 -37.53 22.49 -13.49
N ASN A 1106 -37.32 22.04 -14.73
CA ASN A 1106 -37.67 22.81 -15.93
C ASN A 1106 -39.18 22.89 -16.18
N LEU A 1107 -39.93 21.83 -15.86
CA LEU A 1107 -41.39 21.82 -15.89
C LEU A 1107 -41.96 22.77 -14.84
N LYS A 1108 -41.45 22.75 -13.60
CA LYS A 1108 -41.81 23.69 -12.54
C LYS A 1108 -41.47 25.14 -12.88
N LYS A 1109 -40.32 25.39 -13.52
CA LYS A 1109 -39.96 26.74 -14.03
C LYS A 1109 -40.88 27.21 -15.14
N ARG A 1110 -41.35 26.31 -16.02
CA ARG A 1110 -42.34 26.63 -17.05
C ARG A 1110 -43.74 26.88 -16.46
N GLU A 1111 -44.15 26.11 -15.46
CA GLU A 1111 -45.41 26.35 -14.72
C GLU A 1111 -45.38 27.67 -13.96
N HIS A 1112 -44.23 28.07 -13.39
CA HIS A 1112 -44.04 29.39 -12.76
C HIS A 1112 -43.96 30.55 -13.76
N SER A 1113 -43.57 30.31 -15.02
CA SER A 1113 -43.59 31.35 -16.07
C SER A 1113 -44.96 31.53 -16.71
N VAL A 1114 -45.81 30.49 -16.68
CA VAL A 1114 -47.19 30.56 -17.21
C VAL A 1114 -48.16 31.10 -16.16
N SER A 1115 -47.88 30.93 -14.85
CA SER A 1115 -48.69 31.53 -13.79
C SER A 1115 -48.45 33.05 -13.61
N SER A 1116 -47.41 33.62 -14.22
CA SER A 1116 -47.10 35.06 -14.15
C SER A 1116 -47.60 35.88 -15.35
N SER A 1117 -48.31 35.27 -16.32
CA SER A 1117 -48.69 35.95 -17.57
C SER A 1117 -50.18 35.99 -17.88
N PHE A 1118 -51.07 35.78 -16.91
CA PHE A 1118 -52.50 36.07 -17.09
C PHE A 1118 -53.08 36.66 -15.80
N ILE A 1119 -53.28 37.99 -15.81
CA ILE A 1119 -54.56 38.68 -15.55
C ILE A 1119 -54.36 40.16 -15.96
N SER A 1120 -55.00 40.57 -17.06
CA SER A 1120 -55.80 41.81 -17.06
C SER A 1120 -57.02 41.66 -17.97
N GLU A 1121 -58.18 41.80 -17.33
CA GLU A 1121 -59.49 42.27 -17.82
C GLU A 1121 -60.29 41.47 -18.87
N SER A 1122 -61.43 40.89 -18.43
CA SER A 1122 -62.76 41.48 -18.70
C SER A 1122 -63.92 40.67 -18.08
N TYR A 1123 -64.69 41.35 -17.23
CA TYR A 1123 -66.16 41.40 -17.04
C TYR A 1123 -67.12 40.20 -17.35
N LEU A 1124 -67.98 39.95 -16.36
CA LEU A 1124 -69.42 39.56 -16.35
C LEU A 1124 -69.85 38.12 -15.96
N ASP A 1125 -70.67 38.12 -14.91
CA ASP A 1125 -71.94 37.42 -14.67
C ASP A 1125 -72.01 35.95 -14.21
N LEU A 1126 -72.35 35.85 -12.92
CA LEU A 1126 -73.57 35.27 -12.32
C LEU A 1126 -73.88 33.77 -12.43
N ASP A 1127 -74.35 33.29 -11.27
CA ASP A 1127 -75.23 32.16 -10.97
C ASP A 1127 -74.65 30.75 -10.80
N GLY A 1128 -74.67 30.31 -9.54
CA GLY A 1128 -75.64 29.29 -9.13
C GLY A 1128 -75.27 27.80 -9.29
N ASN A 1129 -75.08 27.15 -8.12
CA ASN A 1129 -75.45 25.77 -7.80
C ASN A 1129 -74.82 24.58 -8.57
N GLY A 1130 -74.35 23.58 -7.80
CA GLY A 1130 -74.54 22.18 -8.17
C GLY A 1130 -73.29 21.29 -8.29
N HIS A 1131 -73.28 20.25 -7.48
CA HIS A 1131 -72.41 19.07 -7.40
C HIS A 1131 -72.00 18.33 -8.70
N ALA A 1132 -70.80 17.70 -8.60
CA ALA A 1132 -70.36 16.41 -9.18
C ALA A 1132 -70.12 16.34 -10.71
N GLU A 1133 -69.17 15.60 -11.30
CA GLU A 1133 -68.35 14.45 -10.92
C GLU A 1133 -66.96 14.53 -11.60
N SER A 1134 -65.94 14.00 -10.93
CA SER A 1134 -64.60 13.76 -11.45
C SER A 1134 -64.51 12.38 -12.11
N ASN A 1135 -64.04 12.30 -13.36
CA ASN A 1135 -63.46 11.08 -13.91
C ASN A 1135 -62.04 11.36 -14.41
N GLY A 1136 -61.07 10.87 -13.65
CA GLY A 1136 -59.65 10.91 -13.98
C GLY A 1136 -59.25 9.72 -14.86
N THR A 1137 -58.51 10.00 -15.92
CA THR A 1137 -57.62 9.03 -16.56
C THR A 1137 -56.21 9.60 -16.53
N SER A 1138 -55.32 8.90 -15.82
CA SER A 1138 -53.93 9.25 -15.60
C SER A 1138 -53.10 8.93 -16.84
N HIS A 1139 -52.59 9.98 -17.50
CA HIS A 1139 -51.52 9.82 -18.47
C HIS A 1139 -50.21 9.46 -17.75
N ASN A 1140 -49.70 8.26 -18.00
CA ASN A 1140 -48.45 7.74 -17.45
C ASN A 1140 -47.24 8.41 -18.14
N PRO A 1141 -46.35 9.16 -17.46
CA PRO A 1141 -45.32 10.00 -18.11
C PRO A 1141 -44.10 9.24 -18.67
N LEU A 1142 -44.09 7.90 -18.61
CA LEU A 1142 -42.91 7.07 -18.87
C LEU A 1142 -42.69 6.67 -20.34
N MET A 1143 -43.60 7.01 -21.28
CA MET A 1143 -43.55 6.48 -22.66
C MET A 1143 -42.78 7.32 -23.72
N SER A 1144 -42.04 8.37 -23.34
CA SER A 1144 -41.39 9.29 -24.30
C SER A 1144 -39.87 9.48 -24.08
N LEU A 1145 -39.10 8.39 -23.99
CA LEU A 1145 -37.63 8.40 -23.80
C LEU A 1145 -36.82 8.07 -25.08
N ARG A 1146 -37.37 8.31 -26.28
CA ARG A 1146 -36.76 7.79 -27.52
C ARG A 1146 -35.49 8.48 -28.04
N HIS A 1147 -35.09 9.66 -27.55
CA HIS A 1147 -33.76 10.23 -27.85
C HIS A 1147 -33.32 11.17 -26.71
N LEU A 1148 -32.23 10.82 -26.01
CA LEU A 1148 -31.51 11.73 -25.11
C LEU A 1148 -30.52 12.54 -25.96
N ASP A 1149 -30.60 13.87 -25.92
CA ASP A 1149 -29.68 14.77 -26.62
C ASP A 1149 -28.31 14.80 -25.89
N GLU A 1150 -27.21 14.94 -26.63
CA GLU A 1150 -25.84 14.95 -26.09
C GLU A 1150 -25.67 16.06 -25.03
N ASN A 1151 -26.32 17.21 -25.26
CA ASN A 1151 -26.39 18.34 -24.33
C ASN A 1151 -27.05 18.00 -22.98
N THR A 1152 -28.07 17.11 -22.99
CA THR A 1152 -28.74 16.67 -21.74
C THR A 1152 -27.89 15.72 -20.92
N LEU A 1153 -27.06 14.89 -21.58
CA LEU A 1153 -26.07 14.03 -20.92
C LEU A 1153 -24.92 14.86 -20.35
N GLU A 1154 -24.32 15.77 -21.12
CA GLU A 1154 -23.24 16.66 -20.65
C GLU A 1154 -23.67 17.54 -19.48
N SER A 1155 -24.91 18.04 -19.48
CA SER A 1155 -25.40 18.84 -18.36
C SER A 1155 -25.63 18.02 -17.08
N ALA A 1156 -26.10 16.77 -17.18
CA ALA A 1156 -26.21 15.87 -16.02
C ALA A 1156 -24.83 15.51 -15.45
N ASN A 1157 -23.86 15.32 -16.34
CA ASN A 1157 -22.46 15.05 -16.04
C ASN A 1157 -21.78 16.21 -15.28
N SER A 1158 -22.04 17.47 -15.66
CA SER A 1158 -21.53 18.66 -14.96
C SER A 1158 -22.09 18.81 -13.55
N HIS A 1159 -23.36 18.51 -13.31
CA HIS A 1159 -23.93 18.57 -11.96
C HIS A 1159 -23.43 17.46 -11.05
N GLU A 1160 -23.17 16.26 -11.58
CA GLU A 1160 -22.55 15.20 -10.78
C GLU A 1160 -21.11 15.57 -10.38
N LEU A 1161 -20.39 16.32 -11.21
CA LEU A 1161 -19.09 16.94 -10.84
C LEU A 1161 -19.23 17.97 -9.71
N GLU A 1162 -20.33 18.73 -9.66
CA GLU A 1162 -20.61 19.74 -8.62
C GLU A 1162 -21.04 19.12 -7.28
N ASP A 1163 -21.76 18.00 -7.30
CA ASP A 1163 -22.26 17.29 -6.11
C ASP A 1163 -21.18 16.45 -5.39
N VAL A 1164 -19.99 16.29 -6.00
CA VAL A 1164 -18.89 15.51 -5.42
C VAL A 1164 -17.99 16.39 -4.56
N THR A 1165 -17.91 16.09 -3.25
CA THR A 1165 -16.97 16.75 -2.34
C THR A 1165 -15.51 16.45 -2.73
N PRO A 1166 -14.61 17.45 -2.79
CA PRO A 1166 -13.21 17.26 -3.19
C PRO A 1166 -12.46 16.19 -2.38
N GLY A 1167 -12.81 16.01 -1.10
CA GLY A 1167 -12.24 14.97 -0.24
C GLY A 1167 -12.52 13.53 -0.70
N ASN A 1168 -13.59 13.30 -1.47
CA ASN A 1168 -13.89 12.01 -2.09
C ASN A 1168 -13.23 11.83 -3.46
N LEU A 1169 -12.85 12.91 -4.13
CA LEU A 1169 -12.03 12.92 -5.36
C LEU A 1169 -10.53 12.71 -5.06
N PHE A 1170 -10.08 13.16 -3.88
CA PHE A 1170 -8.66 13.14 -3.48
C PHE A 1170 -8.44 12.37 -2.17
N SER A 1171 -8.67 11.06 -2.17
CA SER A 1171 -8.13 10.19 -1.11
C SER A 1171 -6.61 10.12 -1.23
N GLY A 1172 -5.91 10.08 -0.08
CA GLY A 1172 -4.44 10.14 0.01
C GLY A 1172 -3.72 9.02 -0.77
N PRO A 1173 -2.39 9.13 -0.94
CA PRO A 1173 -1.56 8.29 -1.82
C PRO A 1173 -1.49 6.78 -1.47
N GLY A 1174 -2.33 6.29 -0.55
CA GLY A 1174 -2.38 4.88 -0.12
C GLY A 1174 -3.73 4.17 -0.31
N ALA A 1175 -4.78 4.84 -0.83
CA ALA A 1175 -6.07 4.20 -1.11
C ALA A 1175 -6.19 3.84 -2.60
N GLU A 1176 -5.93 2.58 -2.95
CA GLU A 1176 -6.18 2.06 -4.31
C GLU A 1176 -7.70 1.99 -4.57
N GLY A 1177 -8.18 2.66 -5.63
CA GLY A 1177 -9.59 2.63 -6.03
C GLY A 1177 -10.51 3.69 -5.41
N GLU A 1178 -11.70 3.82 -5.99
CA GLU A 1178 -12.78 4.71 -5.56
C GLU A 1178 -13.54 4.16 -4.33
N LYS A 1179 -13.89 5.01 -3.35
CA LYS A 1179 -14.58 4.58 -2.13
C LYS A 1179 -16.11 4.55 -2.33
N VAL A 1180 -16.69 3.34 -2.27
CA VAL A 1180 -18.14 3.12 -2.32
C VAL A 1180 -18.82 3.64 -1.05
N ARG A 1181 -19.93 4.39 -1.17
CA ARG A 1181 -20.69 4.90 -0.01
C ARG A 1181 -21.30 3.74 0.77
N ASP A 1182 -21.43 3.87 2.09
CA ASP A 1182 -21.90 2.77 2.96
C ASP A 1182 -23.25 2.22 2.51
N SER A 1183 -24.15 3.11 2.04
CA SER A 1183 -25.47 2.76 1.52
C SER A 1183 -25.47 1.84 0.29
N ASP A 1184 -24.38 1.81 -0.47
CA ASP A 1184 -24.34 1.16 -1.79
C ASP A 1184 -23.56 -0.16 -1.77
N VAL A 1185 -22.74 -0.38 -0.73
CA VAL A 1185 -21.85 -1.56 -0.62
C VAL A 1185 -22.64 -2.86 -0.77
N TRP A 1186 -23.78 -2.95 -0.09
CA TRP A 1186 -24.66 -4.11 -0.15
C TRP A 1186 -25.20 -4.37 -1.57
N GLN A 1187 -25.72 -3.32 -2.22
CA GLN A 1187 -26.27 -3.43 -3.56
C GLN A 1187 -25.19 -3.85 -4.58
N CYS A 1188 -23.97 -3.34 -4.43
CA CYS A 1188 -22.85 -3.76 -5.28
C CYS A 1188 -22.54 -5.27 -5.15
N LEU A 1189 -22.66 -5.83 -3.93
CA LEU A 1189 -22.31 -7.22 -3.66
C LEU A 1189 -23.41 -8.22 -4.04
N PHE A 1190 -24.68 -7.91 -3.78
CA PHE A 1190 -25.76 -8.92 -3.81
C PHE A 1190 -26.92 -8.65 -4.78
N SER A 1191 -26.97 -7.52 -5.48
CA SER A 1191 -28.13 -7.16 -6.33
C SER A 1191 -28.38 -8.13 -7.51
N ASN A 1192 -27.34 -8.73 -8.07
CA ASN A 1192 -27.45 -9.65 -9.21
C ASN A 1192 -27.81 -11.10 -8.86
N GLN A 1193 -27.54 -11.57 -7.63
CA GLN A 1193 -27.79 -12.97 -7.26
C GLN A 1193 -29.27 -13.34 -7.17
N LYS A 1194 -30.17 -12.35 -7.07
CA LYS A 1194 -31.62 -12.54 -7.11
C LYS A 1194 -32.14 -13.14 -8.43
N ARG A 1195 -31.35 -13.11 -9.53
CA ARG A 1195 -31.80 -13.54 -10.87
C ARG A 1195 -31.50 -15.01 -11.22
N ASN A 1196 -30.52 -15.66 -10.59
CA ASN A 1196 -30.14 -17.05 -10.90
C ASN A 1196 -30.70 -18.10 -9.91
N GLY A 1197 -31.62 -17.72 -9.02
CA GLY A 1197 -32.31 -18.64 -8.13
C GLY A 1197 -33.37 -19.49 -8.83
N THR A 1198 -32.97 -20.46 -9.65
CA THR A 1198 -33.86 -21.52 -10.17
C THR A 1198 -33.68 -22.87 -9.45
N LEU A 1199 -33.13 -22.87 -8.23
CA LEU A 1199 -32.99 -24.09 -7.42
C LEU A 1199 -33.23 -23.82 -5.92
N SER A 1200 -34.51 -23.67 -5.56
CA SER A 1200 -35.13 -24.30 -4.38
C SER A 1200 -36.58 -23.81 -4.26
N ASN A 1201 -37.50 -24.47 -4.96
CA ASN A 1201 -38.89 -24.51 -4.53
C ASN A 1201 -38.95 -25.41 -3.29
N GLU A 1202 -38.64 -24.85 -2.12
CA GLU A 1202 -39.07 -25.40 -0.84
C GLU A 1202 -39.13 -24.27 0.20
N VAL A 1203 -40.37 -23.99 0.59
CA VAL A 1203 -40.85 -23.16 1.72
C VAL A 1203 -40.92 -21.64 1.49
N ALA A 1204 -42.14 -21.15 1.69
CA ALA A 1204 -42.58 -19.77 1.59
C ALA A 1204 -41.81 -18.85 2.55
N ASP A 1205 -41.36 -17.70 2.04
CA ASP A 1205 -41.20 -16.44 2.79
C ASP A 1205 -40.62 -15.35 1.86
N ALA A 1206 -41.45 -14.87 0.92
CA ALA A 1206 -41.10 -13.73 0.07
C ALA A 1206 -41.29 -12.38 0.79
N GLU A 1207 -41.95 -12.36 1.95
CA GLU A 1207 -42.24 -11.14 2.72
C GLU A 1207 -41.12 -10.78 3.71
N THR A 1208 -40.45 -11.75 4.35
CA THR A 1208 -39.38 -11.50 5.34
C THR A 1208 -38.07 -11.02 4.71
N MET A 1209 -37.74 -11.40 3.46
CA MET A 1209 -36.51 -10.93 2.79
C MET A 1209 -36.55 -9.44 2.41
N GLY A 1210 -37.75 -8.88 2.14
CA GLY A 1210 -37.92 -7.45 1.87
C GLY A 1210 -37.65 -6.60 3.11
N ASP A 1211 -38.02 -7.11 4.28
CA ASP A 1211 -37.84 -6.45 5.57
C ASP A 1211 -36.37 -6.42 6.00
N VAL A 1212 -35.60 -7.50 5.81
CA VAL A 1212 -34.16 -7.52 6.10
C VAL A 1212 -33.38 -6.54 5.20
N GLU A 1213 -33.72 -6.46 3.91
CA GLU A 1213 -33.11 -5.48 3.00
C GLU A 1213 -33.46 -4.03 3.41
N ASN A 1214 -34.69 -3.79 3.85
CA ASN A 1214 -35.14 -2.49 4.32
C ASN A 1214 -34.49 -2.10 5.65
N ASP A 1215 -34.31 -3.04 6.57
CA ASP A 1215 -33.68 -2.83 7.88
C ASP A 1215 -32.18 -2.60 7.76
N VAL A 1216 -31.46 -3.37 6.94
CA VAL A 1216 -30.05 -3.12 6.66
C VAL A 1216 -29.88 -1.77 5.94
N ARG A 1217 -30.74 -1.42 4.98
CA ARG A 1217 -30.74 -0.08 4.35
C ARG A 1217 -31.00 1.02 5.37
N ARG A 1218 -31.87 0.79 6.36
CA ARG A 1218 -32.17 1.74 7.44
C ARG A 1218 -30.95 1.95 8.33
N VAL A 1219 -30.27 0.88 8.72
CA VAL A 1219 -29.03 0.91 9.53
C VAL A 1219 -27.89 1.60 8.76
N LEU A 1220 -27.71 1.29 7.47
CA LEU A 1220 -26.70 1.93 6.62
C LEU A 1220 -26.98 3.43 6.40
N ARG A 1221 -28.26 3.83 6.29
CA ARG A 1221 -28.65 5.25 6.21
C ARG A 1221 -28.45 5.98 7.53
N ALA A 1222 -28.76 5.35 8.67
CA ALA A 1222 -28.58 5.92 10.00
C ALA A 1222 -27.09 6.15 10.32
N THR A 1223 -26.24 5.16 10.07
CA THR A 1223 -24.78 5.27 10.23
C THR A 1223 -24.16 6.32 9.29
N ALA A 1224 -24.64 6.45 8.05
CA ALA A 1224 -24.23 7.50 7.13
C ALA A 1224 -24.70 8.90 7.55
N ALA A 1225 -25.79 9.01 8.32
CA ALA A 1225 -26.26 10.27 8.90
C ALA A 1225 -25.43 10.69 10.11
N GLU A 1226 -25.08 9.75 11.01
CA GLU A 1226 -24.17 9.99 12.14
C GLU A 1226 -22.77 10.42 11.69
N ALA A 1227 -22.22 9.81 10.63
CA ALA A 1227 -20.93 10.20 10.07
C ALA A 1227 -20.93 11.64 9.51
N ARG A 1228 -22.09 12.12 9.01
CA ARG A 1228 -22.25 13.53 8.60
C ARG A 1228 -22.36 14.47 9.81
N GLN A 1229 -22.97 14.03 10.91
CA GLN A 1229 -23.05 14.81 12.15
C GLN A 1229 -21.68 14.94 12.84
N LEU A 1230 -20.87 13.86 12.87
CA LEU A 1230 -19.51 13.88 13.44
C LEU A 1230 -18.54 14.77 12.64
N ASN A 1231 -18.68 14.85 11.31
CA ASN A 1231 -17.91 15.77 10.48
C ASN A 1231 -18.34 17.26 10.62
N VAL A 1232 -19.48 17.53 11.26
CA VAL A 1232 -19.96 18.88 11.58
C VAL A 1232 -19.63 19.27 13.03
N GLN A 1233 -19.16 18.32 13.85
CA GLN A 1233 -18.81 18.52 15.25
C GLN A 1233 -17.37 18.05 15.56
N MET A 1234 -16.37 18.59 14.87
CA MET A 1234 -15.02 18.72 15.44
C MET A 1234 -14.46 20.10 15.07
N PRO A 1235 -14.01 20.91 16.05
CA PRO A 1235 -13.43 22.23 15.81
C PRO A 1235 -12.07 22.17 15.12
#